data_AF-A0AAD9SJW5-F1
#
_entry.id   AF-A0AAD9SJW5-F1
#
_cell.length_a   1.000
_cell.length_b   1.000
_cell.length_c   1.000
_cell.angle_alpha   90.00
_cell.angle_beta   90.00
_cell.angle_gamma   90.00
#
_symmetry.space_group_name_H-M   'P 1'
#
loop_
_entity.id
_entity.type
_entity.pdbx_description
1 polymer ?
#
loop_
_entity_poly.entity_id
_entity_poly.type
_entity_poly.pdbx_seq_one_letter_code
_entity_poly.pdbx_strand_id
1 'polypeptide(L)'
;MASDSILPVGTHTLNMAPSKIPPSGVWCPAVTLFNPDTDTLELESQAKYYSYLAKSGLTGLVILGTNAETFLLTREERKELLATARKALGPDYPIMAGVGGHSTRQVLEFIDDAAAAGANYVLCLPPGYFGKQTTPAVIERFFDDVAAESKLPIVIYNFPGVCNGIDLDSGTITKLARKHANIVGVKLTCGSVAKIVRLAAVLPPDEFATFGGQSDFLLGGLQSGSAGCIAGFANVFPRSISRIYRLWQEGKTDEALALHRKAALAEQPCKSGIAAVKYAASIHSAKFAGLGDEADKFKPRRPYLEPSADEKKVIQETLKELAEIEAGLAPLEASGSCRGQDSLLLLPADHYDHTIPLAMIISSRLLLRRLRQRRRPLLSLLLFLFTIDVILLLRHRPRTSRVTIPSLERHGLRSDMAAPGAAGNETFFIVSVHRNTGDILPAWSSAVLALIDHLGPENVYFSALESGSQDDTKDKLTALKARLDARHVPNTVTLGQTVWQQLDEMWARPAPDAPRQEGWIWNQEDNVYDLRRITYLARERNRAMEPMRELQERQGVTFDKVLWLNDVIFDVEDFLTLLHTRGGAYAAACSMDYKRPPGYYDTFALRDGDGRKTASNYWPWFQGGPSRAAALRSEPVRVASCWNGMVIFDAAPFLSSADDGPPLRFRAIPDALADLHLEGSECCLVHADNPLSAAAAGGVWLNPNVRVGYSVPAYNAVRARHGEQFPGAWATVAGAWANRWLRWRGSLSHHVEGATVAKRLRQWVADAPEGEPRREPGVSCLINEKQIMWMNGWRHL
;
A
#
# COMPACT_ATOMS: atom_id res chain seq x y z
N MET A 1 20.39 -74.76 -41.67
CA MET A 1 19.72 -75.19 -40.42
C MET A 1 19.78 -74.04 -39.43
N ALA A 2 18.77 -73.91 -38.56
CA ALA A 2 18.47 -72.74 -37.71
C ALA A 2 18.16 -71.46 -38.52
N SER A 3 16.94 -70.93 -38.65
CA SER A 3 15.71 -70.83 -37.81
C SER A 3 15.75 -69.70 -36.78
N ASP A 4 14.84 -68.73 -36.95
CA ASP A 4 14.71 -67.51 -36.18
C ASP A 4 14.34 -67.71 -34.71
N SER A 5 14.75 -66.76 -33.87
CA SER A 5 14.04 -66.43 -32.64
C SER A 5 14.19 -64.93 -32.35
N ILE A 6 13.12 -64.18 -32.62
CA ILE A 6 13.00 -62.75 -32.29
C ILE A 6 12.63 -62.63 -30.80
N LEU A 7 13.45 -61.92 -30.02
CA LEU A 7 13.08 -61.48 -28.67
C LEU A 7 12.58 -60.03 -28.72
N PRO A 8 11.48 -59.69 -28.01
CA PRO A 8 10.91 -58.34 -28.08
C PRO A 8 11.76 -57.33 -27.30
N VAL A 9 12.01 -56.18 -27.92
CA VAL A 9 12.65 -55.03 -27.25
C VAL A 9 11.66 -54.46 -26.24
N GLY A 10 11.95 -54.66 -24.94
CA GLY A 10 11.16 -54.10 -23.86
C GLY A 10 11.19 -52.57 -23.87
N THR A 11 10.03 -51.94 -23.84
CA THR A 11 9.90 -50.49 -23.67
C THR A 11 10.33 -50.11 -22.25
N HIS A 12 11.58 -49.67 -22.10
CA HIS A 12 12.04 -49.02 -20.87
C HIS A 12 11.34 -47.67 -20.72
N THR A 13 10.22 -47.64 -19.99
CA THR A 13 9.66 -46.42 -19.41
C THR A 13 10.65 -45.90 -18.37
N LEU A 14 11.43 -44.87 -18.74
CA LEU A 14 12.27 -44.14 -17.81
C LEU A 14 11.38 -43.47 -16.76
N ASN A 15 11.31 -44.08 -15.58
CA ASN A 15 10.72 -43.50 -14.38
C ASN A 15 11.57 -42.30 -13.97
N MET A 16 11.25 -41.11 -14.48
CA MET A 16 11.89 -39.89 -14.02
C MET A 16 11.42 -39.59 -12.60
N ALA A 17 12.37 -39.44 -11.67
CA ALA A 17 12.06 -38.93 -10.34
C ALA A 17 11.36 -37.56 -10.46
N PRO A 18 10.36 -37.26 -9.61
CA PRO A 18 9.66 -35.98 -9.68
C PRO A 18 10.65 -34.81 -9.52
N SER A 19 10.42 -33.74 -10.30
CA SER A 19 11.22 -32.53 -10.23
C SER A 19 11.36 -32.04 -8.79
N LYS A 20 12.58 -31.66 -8.39
CA LYS A 20 12.82 -31.07 -7.08
C LYS A 20 12.16 -29.69 -6.94
N ILE A 21 12.05 -28.95 -8.04
CA ILE A 21 11.45 -27.62 -8.11
C ILE A 21 10.01 -27.72 -8.65
N PRO A 22 9.00 -27.10 -8.00
CA PRO A 22 7.64 -27.07 -8.51
C PRO A 22 7.54 -26.44 -9.91
N PRO A 23 6.94 -27.12 -10.91
CA PRO A 23 6.80 -26.58 -12.25
C PRO A 23 6.05 -25.24 -12.32
N SER A 24 6.53 -24.36 -13.20
CA SER A 24 5.91 -23.06 -13.44
C SER A 24 4.54 -23.16 -14.10
N GLY A 25 3.58 -22.38 -13.60
CA GLY A 25 2.26 -22.19 -14.20
C GLY A 25 1.15 -21.90 -13.20
N VAL A 26 -0.05 -22.39 -13.48
CA VAL A 26 -1.25 -22.13 -12.68
C VAL A 26 -1.56 -23.34 -11.82
N TRP A 27 -1.56 -23.12 -10.51
CA TRP A 27 -1.88 -24.11 -9.50
C TRP A 27 -3.20 -23.75 -8.82
N CYS A 28 -4.09 -24.73 -8.62
CA CYS A 28 -5.35 -24.50 -7.90
C CYS A 28 -5.25 -25.02 -6.46
N PRO A 29 -5.45 -24.16 -5.42
CA PRO A 29 -5.68 -24.60 -4.06
C PRO A 29 -7.13 -25.06 -3.94
N ALA A 30 -7.34 -26.36 -4.18
CA ALA A 30 -8.66 -26.95 -4.36
C ALA A 30 -9.50 -26.91 -3.08
N VAL A 31 -10.78 -26.59 -3.20
CA VAL A 31 -11.73 -26.59 -2.07
C VAL A 31 -12.08 -28.01 -1.58
N THR A 32 -12.52 -28.11 -0.32
CA THR A 32 -12.94 -29.37 0.31
C THR A 32 -14.46 -29.51 0.27
N LEU A 33 -14.95 -30.72 -0.01
CA LEU A 33 -16.38 -31.06 -0.02
C LEU A 33 -16.77 -31.81 1.25
N PHE A 34 -17.90 -31.41 1.83
CA PHE A 34 -18.43 -31.97 3.07
C PHE A 34 -19.87 -32.43 2.87
N ASN A 35 -20.28 -33.45 3.62
CA ASN A 35 -21.67 -33.81 3.77
C ASN A 35 -22.30 -32.84 4.79
N PRO A 36 -23.34 -32.07 4.43
CA PRO A 36 -23.92 -31.07 5.34
C PRO A 36 -24.68 -31.69 6.53
N ASP A 37 -25.18 -32.92 6.38
CA ASP A 37 -25.97 -33.60 7.41
C ASP A 37 -25.08 -34.30 8.45
N THR A 38 -23.99 -34.94 8.00
CA THR A 38 -23.06 -35.69 8.87
C THR A 38 -21.80 -34.93 9.26
N ASP A 39 -21.47 -33.82 8.59
CA ASP A 39 -20.23 -33.04 8.77
C ASP A 39 -18.95 -33.88 8.57
N THR A 40 -19.01 -34.80 7.61
CA THR A 40 -17.88 -35.67 7.18
C THR A 40 -17.43 -35.34 5.76
N LEU A 41 -16.25 -35.81 5.35
CA LEU A 41 -15.74 -35.60 3.99
C LEU A 41 -16.56 -36.33 2.92
N GLU A 42 -16.74 -35.68 1.76
CA GLU A 42 -17.42 -36.23 0.57
C GLU A 42 -16.40 -36.71 -0.48
N LEU A 43 -15.67 -37.79 -0.14
CA LEU A 43 -14.48 -38.24 -0.88
C LEU A 43 -14.74 -38.64 -2.34
N GLU A 44 -15.91 -39.19 -2.66
CA GLU A 44 -16.23 -39.57 -4.06
C GLU A 44 -16.38 -38.32 -4.94
N SER A 45 -17.18 -37.36 -4.49
CA SER A 45 -17.37 -36.07 -5.16
C SER A 45 -16.05 -35.29 -5.21
N GLN A 46 -15.24 -35.37 -4.15
CA GLN A 46 -13.91 -34.75 -4.10
C GLN A 46 -12.97 -35.33 -5.17
N ALA A 47 -12.98 -36.65 -5.38
CA ALA A 47 -12.19 -37.31 -6.42
C ALA A 47 -12.61 -36.88 -7.83
N LYS A 48 -13.93 -36.79 -8.10
CA LYS A 48 -14.47 -36.26 -9.37
C LYS A 48 -14.00 -34.82 -9.60
N TYR A 49 -14.10 -33.97 -8.56
CA TYR A 49 -13.69 -32.56 -8.62
C TYR A 49 -12.18 -32.39 -8.86
N TYR A 50 -11.32 -33.12 -8.15
CA TYR A 50 -9.87 -33.09 -8.39
C TYR A 50 -9.51 -33.54 -9.82
N SER A 51 -10.14 -34.61 -10.32
CA SER A 51 -9.92 -35.08 -11.69
C SER A 51 -10.34 -34.05 -12.74
N TYR A 52 -11.45 -33.35 -12.51
CA TYR A 52 -11.92 -32.24 -13.37
C TYR A 52 -10.93 -31.06 -13.40
N LEU A 53 -10.45 -30.61 -12.24
CA LEU A 53 -9.50 -29.51 -12.16
C LEU A 53 -8.20 -29.82 -12.91
N ALA A 54 -7.64 -31.03 -12.73
CA ALA A 54 -6.45 -31.45 -13.44
C ALA A 54 -6.62 -31.52 -14.97
N LYS A 55 -7.79 -31.98 -15.44
CA LYS A 55 -8.16 -32.01 -16.88
C LYS A 55 -8.53 -30.64 -17.45
N SER A 56 -8.54 -29.59 -16.63
CA SER A 56 -8.81 -28.21 -17.06
C SER A 56 -7.52 -27.44 -17.41
N GLY A 57 -6.37 -28.13 -17.44
CA GLY A 57 -5.10 -27.62 -17.95
C GLY A 57 -4.28 -26.80 -16.95
N LEU A 58 -4.54 -27.01 -15.66
CA LEU A 58 -3.69 -26.56 -14.55
C LEU A 58 -2.36 -27.32 -14.55
N THR A 59 -1.33 -26.72 -13.95
CA THR A 59 0.02 -27.31 -13.81
C THR A 59 0.10 -28.30 -12.64
N GLY A 60 -0.70 -28.08 -11.60
CA GLY A 60 -0.70 -28.89 -10.38
C GLY A 60 -1.84 -28.49 -9.45
N LEU A 61 -2.12 -29.33 -8.44
CA LEU A 61 -3.08 -29.00 -7.39
C LEU A 61 -2.36 -28.77 -6.06
N VAL A 62 -2.79 -27.74 -5.33
CA VAL A 62 -2.46 -27.57 -3.92
C VAL A 62 -3.61 -28.16 -3.11
N ILE A 63 -3.35 -29.28 -2.46
CA ILE A 63 -4.30 -29.95 -1.56
C ILE A 63 -3.99 -29.46 -0.15
N LEU A 64 -5.01 -29.34 0.72
CA LEU A 64 -4.85 -28.77 2.07
C LEU A 64 -4.35 -27.30 2.09
N GLY A 65 -4.69 -26.51 1.07
CA GLY A 65 -4.48 -25.06 1.10
C GLY A 65 -5.50 -24.34 1.99
N THR A 66 -5.38 -23.01 2.17
CA THR A 66 -6.36 -22.25 2.97
C THR A 66 -7.80 -22.40 2.47
N ASN A 67 -8.02 -22.44 1.14
CA ASN A 67 -9.34 -22.68 0.55
C ASN A 67 -9.89 -24.10 0.75
N ALA A 68 -9.05 -25.05 1.18
CA ALA A 68 -9.44 -26.40 1.56
C ALA A 68 -9.89 -26.48 3.04
N GLU A 69 -10.05 -25.33 3.72
CA GLU A 69 -10.49 -25.23 5.12
C GLU A 69 -9.63 -26.05 6.09
N THR A 70 -8.34 -26.18 5.78
CA THR A 70 -7.43 -27.16 6.39
C THR A 70 -7.31 -27.09 7.91
N PHE A 71 -7.46 -25.91 8.51
CA PHE A 71 -7.46 -25.76 9.97
C PHE A 71 -8.77 -26.23 10.65
N LEU A 72 -9.78 -26.60 9.87
CA LEU A 72 -11.04 -27.23 10.32
C LEU A 72 -11.04 -28.75 10.12
N LEU A 73 -9.95 -29.33 9.59
CA LEU A 73 -9.82 -30.76 9.32
C LEU A 73 -9.05 -31.46 10.43
N THR A 74 -9.49 -32.66 10.78
CA THR A 74 -8.71 -33.60 11.59
C THR A 74 -7.45 -34.05 10.84
N ARG A 75 -6.53 -34.72 11.55
CA ARG A 75 -5.33 -35.28 10.92
C ARG A 75 -5.71 -36.39 9.93
N GLU A 76 -6.68 -37.21 10.28
CA GLU A 76 -7.17 -38.35 9.52
C GLU A 76 -7.81 -37.87 8.21
N GLU A 77 -8.65 -36.82 8.28
CA GLU A 77 -9.26 -36.18 7.11
C GLU A 77 -8.23 -35.58 6.15
N ARG A 78 -7.16 -34.96 6.67
CA ARG A 78 -6.03 -34.48 5.86
C ARG A 78 -5.40 -35.63 5.06
N LYS A 79 -5.22 -36.80 5.67
CA LYS A 79 -4.67 -38.00 5.03
C LYS A 79 -5.60 -38.55 3.96
N GLU A 80 -6.90 -38.63 4.26
CA GLU A 80 -7.92 -39.12 3.33
C GLU A 80 -8.02 -38.23 2.07
N LEU A 81 -8.01 -36.90 2.22
CA LEU A 81 -8.02 -35.97 1.08
C LEU A 81 -6.76 -36.12 0.22
N LEU A 82 -5.57 -36.27 0.82
CA LEU A 82 -4.32 -36.46 0.09
C LEU A 82 -4.28 -37.80 -0.66
N ALA A 83 -4.68 -38.89 -0.01
CA ALA A 83 -4.80 -40.20 -0.65
C ALA A 83 -5.84 -40.19 -1.79
N THR A 84 -6.97 -39.51 -1.58
CA THR A 84 -8.02 -39.31 -2.59
C THR A 84 -7.50 -38.50 -3.77
N ALA A 85 -6.74 -37.43 -3.53
CA ALA A 85 -6.08 -36.65 -4.58
C ALA A 85 -5.10 -37.51 -5.38
N ARG A 86 -4.16 -38.21 -4.73
CA ARG A 86 -3.20 -39.08 -5.44
C ARG A 86 -3.90 -40.18 -6.24
N LYS A 87 -4.96 -40.80 -5.72
CA LYS A 87 -5.79 -41.78 -6.44
C LYS A 87 -6.51 -41.18 -7.65
N ALA A 88 -7.08 -39.97 -7.53
CA ALA A 88 -7.84 -39.31 -8.60
C ALA A 88 -6.96 -38.72 -9.72
N LEU A 89 -5.70 -38.45 -9.43
CA LEU A 89 -4.76 -37.72 -10.30
C LEU A 89 -3.68 -38.62 -10.93
N GLY A 90 -3.54 -39.87 -10.48
CA GLY A 90 -2.47 -40.77 -10.91
C GLY A 90 -1.10 -40.42 -10.28
N PRO A 91 -0.04 -41.19 -10.56
CA PRO A 91 1.26 -41.02 -9.90
C PRO A 91 2.00 -39.74 -10.31
N ASP A 92 1.88 -39.31 -11.57
CA ASP A 92 2.78 -38.31 -12.16
C ASP A 92 2.29 -36.85 -12.00
N TYR A 93 1.00 -36.65 -11.73
CA TYR A 93 0.42 -35.31 -11.67
C TYR A 93 0.92 -34.56 -10.41
N PRO A 94 1.38 -33.29 -10.52
CA PRO A 94 1.95 -32.57 -9.38
C PRO A 94 0.94 -32.25 -8.26
N ILE A 95 1.25 -32.71 -7.05
CA ILE A 95 0.52 -32.42 -5.80
C ILE A 95 1.44 -31.68 -4.83
N MET A 96 0.96 -30.54 -4.31
CA MET A 96 1.58 -29.80 -3.22
C MET A 96 0.64 -29.83 -2.00
N ALA A 97 1.10 -30.36 -0.87
CA ALA A 97 0.29 -30.54 0.33
C ALA A 97 0.51 -29.39 1.33
N GLY A 98 -0.56 -28.71 1.77
CA GLY A 98 -0.47 -27.74 2.86
C GLY A 98 -0.27 -28.42 4.21
N VAL A 99 0.83 -28.09 4.89
CA VAL A 99 1.26 -28.73 6.16
C VAL A 99 1.24 -27.77 7.33
N GLY A 100 0.41 -26.72 7.26
CA GLY A 100 0.26 -25.72 8.31
C GLY A 100 -0.14 -26.33 9.66
N GLY A 101 0.61 -25.97 10.71
CA GLY A 101 0.40 -26.33 12.11
C GLY A 101 0.97 -25.26 13.03
N HIS A 102 0.80 -25.42 14.34
CA HIS A 102 1.21 -24.41 15.33
C HIS A 102 2.56 -24.73 16.01
N SER A 103 3.08 -25.95 15.81
CA SER A 103 4.36 -26.40 16.35
C SER A 103 5.13 -27.25 15.32
N THR A 104 6.45 -27.28 15.41
CA THR A 104 7.33 -28.12 14.58
C THR A 104 6.88 -29.58 14.58
N ARG A 105 6.53 -30.13 15.76
CA ARG A 105 6.06 -31.51 15.93
C ARG A 105 4.78 -31.83 15.14
N GLN A 106 3.85 -30.89 15.01
CA GLN A 106 2.65 -31.07 14.17
C GLN A 106 2.99 -30.96 12.68
N VAL A 107 3.83 -30.00 12.31
CA VAL A 107 4.21 -29.75 10.91
C VAL A 107 4.97 -30.95 10.33
N LEU A 108 5.94 -31.51 11.06
CA LEU A 108 6.66 -32.72 10.65
C LEU A 108 5.74 -33.94 10.53
N GLU A 109 4.74 -34.07 11.40
CA GLU A 109 3.74 -35.13 11.31
C GLU A 109 2.86 -35.02 10.06
N PHE A 110 2.45 -33.80 9.71
CA PHE A 110 1.70 -33.54 8.47
C PHE A 110 2.57 -33.70 7.21
N ILE A 111 3.87 -33.42 7.29
CA ILE A 111 4.83 -33.69 6.20
C ILE A 111 4.99 -35.20 5.99
N ASP A 112 5.09 -35.98 7.06
CA ASP A 112 5.19 -37.44 7.01
C ASP A 112 3.93 -38.09 6.43
N ASP A 113 2.75 -37.64 6.88
CA ASP A 113 1.47 -38.08 6.31
C ASP A 113 1.35 -37.70 4.82
N ALA A 114 1.83 -36.50 4.42
CA ALA A 114 1.83 -36.07 3.02
C ALA A 114 2.81 -36.86 2.15
N ALA A 115 3.98 -37.20 2.66
CA ALA A 115 4.94 -38.07 1.98
C ALA A 115 4.36 -39.49 1.80
N ALA A 116 3.73 -40.05 2.83
CA ALA A 116 3.10 -41.37 2.78
C ALA A 116 1.89 -41.41 1.81
N ALA A 117 1.14 -40.31 1.69
CA ALA A 117 0.07 -40.15 0.69
C ALA A 117 0.58 -39.82 -0.73
N GLY A 118 1.89 -39.67 -0.91
CA GLY A 118 2.52 -39.44 -2.20
C GLY A 118 2.40 -38.01 -2.74
N ALA A 119 2.35 -36.98 -1.88
CA ALA A 119 2.53 -35.59 -2.31
C ALA A 119 3.95 -35.36 -2.86
N ASN A 120 4.12 -34.42 -3.80
CA ASN A 120 5.43 -34.11 -4.38
C ASN A 120 6.16 -32.97 -3.64
N TYR A 121 5.40 -32.05 -3.03
CA TYR A 121 5.91 -30.87 -2.34
C TYR A 121 5.07 -30.58 -1.10
N VAL A 122 5.61 -29.84 -0.13
CA VAL A 122 4.86 -29.35 1.03
C VAL A 122 4.82 -27.82 1.09
N LEU A 123 3.66 -27.26 1.37
CA LEU A 123 3.42 -25.82 1.46
C LEU A 123 3.28 -25.42 2.94
N CYS A 124 4.34 -24.83 3.50
CA CYS A 124 4.50 -24.65 4.94
C CYS A 124 4.34 -23.18 5.36
N LEU A 125 3.31 -22.88 6.17
CA LEU A 125 3.16 -21.58 6.82
C LEU A 125 4.22 -21.38 7.92
N PRO A 126 4.61 -20.14 8.26
CA PRO A 126 5.30 -19.86 9.52
C PRO A 126 4.37 -20.14 10.72
N PRO A 127 4.92 -20.40 11.93
CA PRO A 127 4.13 -20.71 13.11
C PRO A 127 3.37 -19.46 13.61
N GLY A 128 2.10 -19.35 13.23
CA GLY A 128 1.34 -18.11 13.30
C GLY A 128 0.54 -17.84 14.59
N TYR A 129 0.27 -18.85 15.45
CA TYR A 129 -0.70 -18.68 16.54
C TYR A 129 -0.26 -17.61 17.56
N PHE A 130 0.98 -17.67 18.03
CA PHE A 130 1.55 -16.68 18.94
C PHE A 130 2.27 -15.56 18.19
N GLY A 131 1.56 -14.87 17.28
CA GLY A 131 2.15 -13.92 16.33
C GLY A 131 3.10 -12.88 16.96
N LYS A 132 2.74 -12.29 18.10
CA LYS A 132 3.58 -11.31 18.83
C LYS A 132 4.84 -11.93 19.44
N GLN A 133 4.84 -13.23 19.73
CA GLN A 133 5.95 -13.97 20.34
C GLN A 133 6.80 -14.74 19.31
N THR A 134 6.30 -14.95 18.09
CA THR A 134 7.03 -15.56 16.98
C THR A 134 8.04 -14.55 16.39
N THR A 135 9.15 -14.37 17.10
CA THR A 135 10.24 -13.49 16.67
C THR A 135 10.96 -14.03 15.42
N PRO A 136 11.74 -13.21 14.69
CA PRO A 136 12.53 -13.69 13.55
C PRO A 136 13.45 -14.89 13.87
N ALA A 137 13.95 -14.99 15.11
CA ALA A 137 14.75 -16.13 15.56
C ALA A 137 13.91 -17.41 15.75
N VAL A 138 12.64 -17.29 16.17
CA VAL A 138 11.69 -18.42 16.23
C VAL A 138 11.33 -18.89 14.82
N ILE A 139 11.14 -17.95 13.87
CA ILE A 139 10.87 -18.26 12.46
C ILE A 139 12.07 -19.00 11.85
N GLU A 140 13.29 -18.49 12.04
CA GLU A 140 14.50 -19.14 11.52
C GLU A 140 14.68 -20.54 12.10
N ARG A 141 14.61 -20.69 13.44
CA ARG A 141 14.71 -22.01 14.08
C ARG A 141 13.62 -22.98 13.61
N PHE A 142 12.38 -22.53 13.50
CA PHE A 142 11.28 -23.37 13.02
C PHE A 142 11.56 -23.89 11.60
N PHE A 143 11.99 -23.02 10.67
CA PHE A 143 12.31 -23.46 9.32
C PHE A 143 13.62 -24.26 9.24
N ASP A 144 14.58 -24.03 10.15
CA ASP A 144 15.77 -24.89 10.30
C ASP A 144 15.38 -26.32 10.70
N ASP A 145 14.60 -26.47 11.77
CA ASP A 145 14.15 -27.77 12.28
C ASP A 145 13.28 -28.49 11.23
N VAL A 146 12.33 -27.79 10.60
CA VAL A 146 11.47 -28.37 9.53
C VAL A 146 12.27 -28.73 8.28
N ALA A 147 13.24 -27.92 7.87
CA ALA A 147 14.08 -28.23 6.71
C ALA A 147 15.04 -29.41 6.96
N ALA A 148 15.55 -29.58 8.18
CA ALA A 148 16.42 -30.69 8.53
C ALA A 148 15.72 -32.06 8.44
N GLU A 149 14.43 -32.12 8.80
CA GLU A 149 13.67 -33.38 8.91
C GLU A 149 12.67 -33.64 7.75
N SER A 150 12.34 -32.64 6.93
CA SER A 150 11.32 -32.80 5.86
C SER A 150 11.75 -33.78 4.76
N LYS A 151 10.94 -34.84 4.57
CA LYS A 151 11.07 -35.83 3.49
C LYS A 151 10.67 -35.32 2.11
N LEU A 152 10.04 -34.15 2.03
CA LEU A 152 9.59 -33.51 0.78
C LEU A 152 10.18 -32.10 0.62
N PRO A 153 10.36 -31.60 -0.62
CA PRO A 153 10.76 -30.22 -0.85
C PRO A 153 9.70 -29.22 -0.33
N ILE A 154 10.18 -28.17 0.33
CA ILE A 154 9.37 -27.17 1.04
C ILE A 154 9.17 -25.94 0.16
N VAL A 155 7.92 -25.53 0.01
CA VAL A 155 7.51 -24.20 -0.47
C VAL A 155 7.05 -23.39 0.74
N ILE A 156 7.72 -22.26 1.01
CA ILE A 156 7.32 -21.35 2.09
C ILE A 156 5.95 -20.75 1.74
N TYR A 157 4.98 -20.81 2.65
CA TYR A 157 3.69 -20.14 2.49
C TYR A 157 3.70 -18.83 3.28
N ASN A 158 3.91 -17.72 2.59
CA ASN A 158 3.87 -16.40 3.21
C ASN A 158 2.47 -15.79 3.13
N PHE A 159 1.68 -15.94 4.20
CA PHE A 159 0.30 -15.45 4.28
C PHE A 159 -0.02 -14.79 5.64
N PRO A 160 0.30 -13.50 5.80
CA PRO A 160 0.18 -12.80 7.10
C PRO A 160 -1.24 -12.80 7.68
N GLY A 161 -2.26 -12.72 6.83
CA GLY A 161 -3.67 -12.66 7.23
C GLY A 161 -4.20 -13.92 7.94
N VAL A 162 -3.50 -15.06 7.84
CA VAL A 162 -3.83 -16.30 8.61
C VAL A 162 -2.72 -16.69 9.60
N CYS A 163 -1.69 -15.86 9.72
CA CYS A 163 -0.53 -16.06 10.59
C CYS A 163 -0.34 -14.90 11.58
N ASN A 164 -1.43 -14.28 12.03
CA ASN A 164 -1.45 -13.16 12.98
C ASN A 164 -0.45 -12.04 12.65
N GLY A 165 -0.38 -11.65 11.37
CA GLY A 165 0.45 -10.54 10.89
C GLY A 165 1.91 -10.88 10.55
N ILE A 166 2.36 -12.13 10.72
CA ILE A 166 3.72 -12.53 10.32
C ILE A 166 3.88 -12.46 8.79
N ASP A 167 4.63 -11.46 8.30
CA ASP A 167 5.08 -11.36 6.90
C ASP A 167 6.58 -11.66 6.80
N LEU A 168 6.91 -12.69 6.01
CA LEU A 168 8.28 -13.03 5.67
C LEU A 168 8.75 -12.11 4.55
N ASP A 169 9.74 -11.28 4.83
CA ASP A 169 10.32 -10.36 3.86
C ASP A 169 11.27 -11.08 2.88
N SER A 170 11.67 -10.40 1.80
CA SER A 170 12.60 -10.99 0.82
C SER A 170 13.94 -11.40 1.44
N GLY A 171 14.44 -10.69 2.45
CA GLY A 171 15.70 -11.01 3.12
C GLY A 171 15.61 -12.34 3.88
N THR A 172 14.56 -12.51 4.68
CA THR A 172 14.28 -13.74 5.44
C THR A 172 14.09 -14.95 4.52
N ILE A 173 13.27 -14.81 3.46
CA ILE A 173 13.04 -15.88 2.49
C ILE A 173 14.36 -16.26 1.78
N THR A 174 15.16 -15.28 1.35
CA THR A 174 16.47 -15.53 0.70
C THR A 174 17.45 -16.22 1.65
N LYS A 175 17.48 -15.82 2.93
CA LYS A 175 18.34 -16.44 3.95
C LYS A 175 17.98 -17.92 4.13
N LEU A 176 16.69 -18.23 4.29
CA LEU A 176 16.21 -19.60 4.47
C LEU A 176 16.50 -20.47 3.23
N ALA A 177 16.16 -20.00 2.03
CA ALA A 177 16.37 -20.73 0.78
C ALA A 177 17.86 -21.03 0.51
N ARG A 178 18.76 -20.08 0.79
CA ARG A 178 20.22 -20.29 0.63
C ARG A 178 20.83 -21.20 1.70
N LYS A 179 20.22 -21.27 2.88
CA LYS A 179 20.67 -22.12 4.00
C LYS A 179 20.23 -23.58 3.79
N HIS A 180 19.06 -23.79 3.19
CA HIS A 180 18.40 -25.08 3.09
C HIS A 180 18.05 -25.45 1.66
N ALA A 181 18.83 -26.33 1.06
CA ALA A 181 18.67 -26.73 -0.33
C ALA A 181 17.36 -27.49 -0.65
N ASN A 182 16.55 -27.86 0.35
CA ASN A 182 15.19 -28.41 0.17
C ASN A 182 14.07 -27.36 0.31
N ILE A 183 14.39 -26.09 0.60
CA ILE A 183 13.43 -24.98 0.49
C ILE A 183 13.49 -24.47 -0.96
N VAL A 184 12.52 -24.91 -1.77
CA VAL A 184 12.52 -24.84 -3.24
C VAL A 184 11.52 -23.82 -3.82
N GLY A 185 10.88 -23.02 -2.98
CA GLY A 185 9.98 -21.97 -3.45
C GLY A 185 9.28 -21.19 -2.36
N VAL A 186 8.45 -20.24 -2.79
CA VAL A 186 7.55 -19.47 -1.91
C VAL A 186 6.23 -19.14 -2.60
N LYS A 187 5.12 -19.21 -1.86
CA LYS A 187 3.82 -18.62 -2.22
C LYS A 187 3.67 -17.27 -1.52
N LEU A 188 3.47 -16.20 -2.29
CA LEU A 188 3.29 -14.83 -1.80
C LEU A 188 1.85 -14.35 -1.97
N THR A 189 1.11 -14.18 -0.88
CA THR A 189 -0.29 -13.69 -0.93
C THR A 189 -0.39 -12.16 -1.03
N CYS A 190 0.72 -11.42 -0.96
CA CYS A 190 0.74 -9.95 -0.77
C CYS A 190 0.68 -9.08 -2.04
N GLY A 191 0.50 -9.65 -3.25
CA GLY A 191 0.41 -8.88 -4.50
C GLY A 191 1.62 -8.01 -4.87
N SER A 192 2.81 -8.27 -4.28
CA SER A 192 3.94 -7.33 -4.35
C SER A 192 4.95 -7.66 -5.45
N VAL A 193 4.93 -6.86 -6.53
CA VAL A 193 5.96 -6.86 -7.59
C VAL A 193 7.37 -6.79 -7.00
N ALA A 194 7.60 -5.85 -6.08
CA ALA A 194 8.91 -5.62 -5.48
C ALA A 194 9.40 -6.77 -4.59
N LYS A 195 8.52 -7.65 -4.10
CA LYS A 195 8.93 -8.87 -3.38
C LYS A 195 9.38 -9.96 -4.36
N ILE A 196 8.69 -10.12 -5.49
CA ILE A 196 9.05 -11.06 -6.57
C ILE A 196 10.38 -10.66 -7.23
N VAL A 197 10.52 -9.41 -7.70
CA VAL A 197 11.74 -8.95 -8.39
C VAL A 197 13.00 -9.17 -7.54
N ARG A 198 12.92 -8.92 -6.22
CA ARG A 198 14.05 -9.14 -5.30
C ARG A 198 14.41 -10.62 -5.15
N LEU A 199 13.42 -11.52 -5.12
CA LEU A 199 13.65 -12.96 -4.99
C LEU A 199 14.22 -13.55 -6.29
N ALA A 200 13.59 -13.26 -7.44
CA ALA A 200 14.05 -13.70 -8.75
C ALA A 200 15.47 -13.19 -9.12
N ALA A 201 15.89 -12.06 -8.54
CA ALA A 201 17.25 -11.53 -8.72
C ALA A 201 18.33 -12.24 -7.87
N VAL A 202 17.96 -13.05 -6.87
CA VAL A 202 18.90 -13.62 -5.89
C VAL A 202 18.73 -15.13 -5.62
N LEU A 203 17.66 -15.73 -6.15
CA LEU A 203 17.33 -17.16 -6.18
C LEU A 203 16.86 -17.50 -7.61
N PRO A 204 17.60 -18.30 -8.38
CA PRO A 204 17.31 -18.51 -9.79
C PRO A 204 16.17 -19.53 -10.02
N PRO A 205 15.46 -19.51 -11.17
CA PRO A 205 14.24 -20.31 -11.37
C PRO A 205 14.45 -21.83 -11.41
N ASP A 206 15.67 -22.30 -11.67
CA ASP A 206 16.10 -23.71 -11.64
C ASP A 206 16.42 -24.21 -10.23
N GLU A 207 16.51 -23.32 -9.24
CA GLU A 207 16.68 -23.63 -7.82
C GLU A 207 15.46 -23.26 -6.96
N PHE A 208 14.63 -22.29 -7.40
CA PHE A 208 13.58 -21.72 -6.54
C PHE A 208 12.36 -21.15 -7.30
N ALA A 209 11.17 -21.69 -7.01
CA ALA A 209 9.91 -21.25 -7.63
C ALA A 209 9.15 -20.21 -6.78
N THR A 210 9.06 -18.96 -7.25
CA THR A 210 8.26 -17.89 -6.60
C THR A 210 6.86 -17.80 -7.22
N PHE A 211 5.82 -18.14 -6.47
CA PHE A 211 4.41 -18.08 -6.91
C PHE A 211 3.66 -16.88 -6.33
N GLY A 212 2.85 -16.22 -7.15
CA GLY A 212 1.79 -15.33 -6.67
C GLY A 212 0.66 -16.11 -5.99
N GLY A 213 -0.09 -15.47 -5.09
CA GLY A 213 -1.25 -16.05 -4.41
C GLY A 213 -2.61 -15.49 -4.81
N GLN A 214 -2.67 -14.58 -5.80
CA GLN A 214 -3.89 -13.87 -6.23
C GLN A 214 -3.97 -13.88 -7.77
N SER A 215 -5.14 -14.19 -8.36
CA SER A 215 -5.21 -14.46 -9.80
C SER A 215 -5.09 -13.19 -10.65
N ASP A 216 -5.76 -12.12 -10.23
CA ASP A 216 -5.55 -10.71 -10.65
C ASP A 216 -4.09 -10.22 -10.65
N PHE A 217 -3.18 -10.87 -9.92
CA PHE A 217 -1.75 -10.53 -9.92
C PHE A 217 -0.89 -11.35 -10.91
N LEU A 218 -1.44 -12.37 -11.57
CA LEU A 218 -0.71 -13.33 -12.41
C LEU A 218 0.26 -12.69 -13.42
N LEU A 219 -0.23 -11.84 -14.33
CA LEU A 219 0.62 -11.24 -15.38
C LEU A 219 1.70 -10.30 -14.82
N GLY A 220 1.38 -9.54 -13.77
CA GLY A 220 2.35 -8.68 -13.08
C GLY A 220 3.45 -9.48 -12.40
N GLY A 221 3.11 -10.62 -11.81
CA GLY A 221 4.06 -11.58 -11.27
C GLY A 221 4.96 -12.19 -12.33
N LEU A 222 4.40 -12.68 -13.44
CA LEU A 222 5.14 -13.30 -14.54
C LEU A 222 6.14 -12.33 -15.18
N GLN A 223 5.71 -11.10 -15.48
CA GLN A 223 6.57 -10.02 -15.98
C GLN A 223 7.72 -9.69 -15.01
N SER A 224 7.56 -10.01 -13.72
CA SER A 224 8.54 -9.77 -12.67
C SER A 224 9.43 -11.00 -12.36
N GLY A 225 9.27 -12.11 -13.08
CA GLY A 225 10.03 -13.35 -12.87
C GLY A 225 9.38 -14.36 -11.91
N SER A 226 8.06 -14.34 -11.73
CA SER A 226 7.36 -15.40 -10.98
C SER A 226 7.27 -16.71 -11.78
N ALA A 227 7.19 -17.84 -11.07
CA ALA A 227 6.86 -19.15 -11.61
C ALA A 227 5.35 -19.31 -11.92
N GLY A 228 4.58 -18.21 -12.00
CA GLY A 228 3.12 -18.22 -12.12
C GLY A 228 2.40 -17.95 -10.79
N CYS A 229 1.30 -18.67 -10.55
CA CYS A 229 0.36 -18.36 -9.46
C CYS A 229 -0.34 -19.59 -8.89
N ILE A 230 -0.51 -19.62 -7.56
CA ILE A 230 -1.40 -20.51 -6.83
C ILE A 230 -2.72 -19.74 -6.60
N ALA A 231 -3.64 -19.82 -7.57
CA ALA A 231 -4.80 -18.95 -7.71
C ALA A 231 -6.07 -19.58 -7.12
N GLY A 232 -6.67 -18.95 -6.09
CA GLY A 232 -7.93 -19.43 -5.49
C GLY A 232 -9.09 -19.51 -6.49
N PHE A 233 -9.18 -18.54 -7.39
CA PHE A 233 -10.22 -18.45 -8.41
C PHE A 233 -10.13 -19.53 -9.51
N ALA A 234 -9.02 -20.26 -9.58
CA ALA A 234 -8.91 -21.45 -10.43
C ALA A 234 -9.78 -22.63 -9.94
N ASN A 235 -10.44 -22.53 -8.77
CA ASN A 235 -11.54 -23.43 -8.42
C ASN A 235 -12.77 -23.17 -9.30
N VAL A 236 -13.05 -21.91 -9.64
CA VAL A 236 -14.27 -21.49 -10.35
C VAL A 236 -14.10 -21.63 -11.86
N PHE A 237 -13.01 -21.05 -12.40
CA PHE A 237 -12.73 -21.00 -13.84
C PHE A 237 -11.30 -21.47 -14.18
N PRO A 238 -10.98 -22.75 -13.95
CA PRO A 238 -9.62 -23.27 -14.15
C PRO A 238 -9.11 -23.11 -15.59
N ARG A 239 -9.96 -23.23 -16.61
CA ARG A 239 -9.52 -23.13 -18.02
C ARG A 239 -9.16 -21.71 -18.38
N SER A 240 -9.94 -20.72 -17.95
CA SER A 240 -9.71 -19.30 -18.18
C SER A 240 -8.42 -18.81 -17.54
N ILE A 241 -8.18 -19.14 -16.27
CA ILE A 241 -6.92 -18.76 -15.60
C ILE A 241 -5.71 -19.45 -16.25
N SER A 242 -5.85 -20.73 -16.62
CA SER A 242 -4.82 -21.45 -17.37
C SER A 242 -4.58 -20.88 -18.77
N ARG A 243 -5.63 -20.38 -19.44
CA ARG A 243 -5.54 -19.75 -20.76
C ARG A 243 -4.79 -18.42 -20.71
N ILE A 244 -4.97 -17.61 -19.66
CA ILE A 244 -4.18 -16.39 -19.44
C ILE A 244 -2.69 -16.71 -19.37
N TYR A 245 -2.30 -17.75 -18.61
CA TYR A 245 -0.91 -18.19 -18.52
C TYR A 245 -0.36 -18.69 -19.88
N ARG A 246 -1.14 -19.46 -20.65
CA ARG A 246 -0.69 -19.90 -21.99
C ARG A 246 -0.59 -18.75 -23.00
N LEU A 247 -1.52 -17.80 -23.00
CA LEU A 247 -1.43 -16.60 -23.84
C LEU A 247 -0.16 -15.80 -23.53
N TRP A 248 0.24 -15.72 -22.26
CA TRP A 248 1.52 -15.14 -21.86
C TRP A 248 2.71 -15.95 -22.41
N GLN A 249 2.72 -17.28 -22.26
CA GLN A 249 3.78 -18.14 -22.82
C GLN A 249 3.86 -18.08 -24.36
N GLU A 250 2.73 -17.92 -25.05
CA GLU A 250 2.61 -17.71 -26.49
C GLU A 250 3.07 -16.31 -26.95
N GLY A 251 3.44 -15.40 -26.03
CA GLY A 251 3.82 -14.02 -26.32
C GLY A 251 2.64 -13.10 -26.67
N LYS A 252 1.40 -13.58 -26.54
CA LYS A 252 0.16 -12.85 -26.85
C LYS A 252 -0.27 -12.00 -25.65
N THR A 253 0.58 -11.06 -25.26
CA THR A 253 0.42 -10.27 -24.02
C THR A 253 -0.87 -9.46 -23.98
N ASP A 254 -1.34 -8.95 -25.11
CA ASP A 254 -2.56 -8.14 -25.19
C ASP A 254 -3.82 -9.00 -25.03
N GLU A 255 -3.88 -10.18 -25.67
CA GLU A 255 -4.96 -11.16 -25.45
C GLU A 255 -4.95 -11.66 -24.00
N ALA A 256 -3.77 -11.96 -23.46
CA ALA A 256 -3.60 -12.38 -22.07
C ALA A 256 -4.16 -11.31 -21.11
N LEU A 257 -3.81 -10.04 -21.31
CA LEU A 257 -4.25 -8.91 -20.49
C LEU A 257 -5.76 -8.63 -20.64
N ALA A 258 -6.32 -8.79 -21.85
CA ALA A 258 -7.75 -8.64 -22.09
C ALA A 258 -8.57 -9.68 -21.31
N LEU A 259 -8.18 -10.97 -21.39
CA LEU A 259 -8.83 -12.03 -20.62
C LEU A 259 -8.56 -11.88 -19.10
N HIS A 260 -7.36 -11.45 -18.72
CA HIS A 260 -6.98 -11.25 -17.32
C HIS A 260 -7.78 -10.15 -16.62
N ARG A 261 -8.13 -9.06 -17.33
CA ARG A 261 -9.02 -8.01 -16.80
C ARG A 261 -10.42 -8.54 -16.52
N LYS A 262 -10.99 -9.34 -17.42
CA LYS A 262 -12.29 -10.00 -17.20
C LYS A 262 -12.23 -10.97 -16.02
N ALA A 263 -11.15 -11.75 -15.92
CA ALA A 263 -10.89 -12.64 -14.78
C ALA A 263 -10.78 -11.89 -13.44
N ALA A 264 -10.08 -10.76 -13.39
CA ALA A 264 -9.94 -9.96 -12.19
C ALA A 264 -11.27 -9.37 -11.70
N LEU A 265 -12.10 -8.84 -12.62
CA LEU A 265 -13.43 -8.33 -12.28
C LEU A 265 -14.34 -9.45 -11.75
N ALA A 266 -14.35 -10.61 -12.41
CA ALA A 266 -15.12 -11.77 -11.98
C ALA A 266 -14.64 -12.36 -10.64
N GLU A 267 -13.33 -12.28 -10.33
CA GLU A 267 -12.78 -12.74 -9.04
C GLU A 267 -13.23 -11.86 -7.88
N GLN A 268 -13.57 -10.59 -8.10
CA GLN A 268 -13.76 -9.58 -7.04
C GLN A 268 -14.74 -9.99 -5.92
N PRO A 269 -15.97 -10.47 -6.16
CA PRO A 269 -16.85 -10.93 -5.08
C PRO A 269 -16.35 -12.22 -4.41
N CYS A 270 -15.51 -13.02 -5.08
CA CYS A 270 -14.87 -14.19 -4.48
C CYS A 270 -13.69 -13.83 -3.54
N LYS A 271 -13.22 -12.57 -3.54
CA LYS A 271 -12.18 -12.11 -2.62
C LYS A 271 -12.67 -11.95 -1.17
N SER A 272 -13.99 -11.96 -0.92
CA SER A 272 -14.57 -11.81 0.43
C SER A 272 -14.21 -12.97 1.36
N GLY A 273 -14.01 -14.18 0.83
CA GLY A 273 -13.53 -15.31 1.62
C GLY A 273 -13.78 -16.68 0.98
N ILE A 274 -13.45 -17.73 1.73
CA ILE A 274 -13.55 -19.13 1.30
C ILE A 274 -15.00 -19.47 0.90
N ALA A 275 -15.99 -19.03 1.70
CA ALA A 275 -17.41 -19.30 1.45
C ALA A 275 -17.88 -18.82 0.06
N ALA A 276 -17.42 -17.65 -0.38
CA ALA A 276 -17.72 -17.11 -1.70
C ALA A 276 -17.03 -17.92 -2.82
N VAL A 277 -15.77 -18.32 -2.63
CA VAL A 277 -15.05 -19.21 -3.59
C VAL A 277 -15.76 -20.55 -3.73
N LYS A 278 -16.18 -21.18 -2.63
CA LYS A 278 -16.88 -22.47 -2.68
C LYS A 278 -18.27 -22.34 -3.33
N TYR A 279 -19.01 -21.28 -3.02
CA TYR A 279 -20.31 -21.02 -3.65
C TYR A 279 -20.16 -20.77 -5.16
N ALA A 280 -19.20 -19.95 -5.59
CA ALA A 280 -18.89 -19.74 -7.00
C ALA A 280 -18.48 -21.05 -7.70
N ALA A 281 -17.69 -21.89 -7.03
CA ALA A 281 -17.32 -23.20 -7.54
C ALA A 281 -18.52 -24.15 -7.69
N SER A 282 -19.50 -24.11 -6.78
CA SER A 282 -20.68 -24.97 -6.79
C SER A 282 -21.65 -24.65 -7.92
N ILE A 283 -21.79 -23.37 -8.30
CA ILE A 283 -22.67 -22.96 -9.41
C ILE A 283 -22.01 -23.00 -10.81
N HIS A 284 -20.68 -23.16 -10.88
CA HIS A 284 -19.93 -23.23 -12.15
C HIS A 284 -19.13 -24.53 -12.30
N SER A 285 -17.99 -24.63 -11.62
CA SER A 285 -17.04 -25.74 -11.80
C SER A 285 -17.61 -27.12 -11.45
N ALA A 286 -18.52 -27.20 -10.47
CA ALA A 286 -19.18 -28.44 -10.07
C ALA A 286 -19.98 -29.05 -11.22
N LYS A 287 -20.71 -28.23 -12.00
CA LYS A 287 -21.44 -28.68 -13.18
C LYS A 287 -20.52 -29.37 -14.19
N PHE A 288 -19.37 -28.78 -14.48
CA PHE A 288 -18.38 -29.36 -15.41
C PHE A 288 -17.65 -30.59 -14.82
N ALA A 289 -17.61 -30.72 -13.49
CA ALA A 289 -17.09 -31.90 -12.79
C ALA A 289 -18.12 -33.05 -12.66
N GLY A 290 -19.36 -32.87 -13.15
CA GLY A 290 -20.44 -33.86 -13.01
C GLY A 290 -21.10 -33.87 -11.64
N LEU A 291 -21.05 -32.76 -10.91
CA LEU A 291 -21.55 -32.55 -9.54
C LEU A 291 -22.66 -31.48 -9.47
N GLY A 292 -23.38 -31.24 -10.57
CA GLY A 292 -24.30 -30.11 -10.69
C GLY A 292 -25.41 -30.06 -9.63
N ASP A 293 -25.96 -31.23 -9.27
CA ASP A 293 -27.01 -31.36 -8.25
C ASP A 293 -26.44 -31.51 -6.83
N GLU A 294 -25.11 -31.56 -6.68
CA GLU A 294 -24.40 -31.75 -5.41
C GLU A 294 -23.87 -30.42 -4.83
N ALA A 295 -24.44 -29.29 -5.23
CA ALA A 295 -23.98 -27.95 -4.86
C ALA A 295 -23.90 -27.71 -3.34
N ASP A 296 -24.76 -28.37 -2.57
CA ASP A 296 -24.76 -28.32 -1.09
C ASP A 296 -23.48 -28.88 -0.45
N LYS A 297 -22.75 -29.78 -1.14
CA LYS A 297 -21.48 -30.32 -0.63
C LYS A 297 -20.34 -29.30 -0.61
N PHE A 298 -20.52 -28.17 -1.30
CA PHE A 298 -19.59 -27.04 -1.30
C PHE A 298 -19.84 -26.07 -0.13
N LYS A 299 -20.81 -26.31 0.76
CA LYS A 299 -21.02 -25.43 1.92
C LYS A 299 -19.75 -25.37 2.81
N PRO A 300 -19.45 -24.23 3.45
CA PRO A 300 -18.34 -24.16 4.42
C PRO A 300 -18.55 -25.15 5.56
N ARG A 301 -17.46 -25.63 6.15
CA ARG A 301 -17.58 -26.50 7.33
C ARG A 301 -18.16 -25.72 8.51
N ARG A 302 -18.94 -26.39 9.36
CA ARG A 302 -19.48 -25.79 10.59
C ARG A 302 -18.32 -25.32 11.49
N PRO A 303 -18.47 -24.20 12.23
CA PRO A 303 -19.66 -23.36 12.38
C PRO A 303 -19.77 -22.21 11.35
N TYR A 304 -18.97 -22.22 10.27
CA TYR A 304 -18.93 -21.11 9.33
C TYR A 304 -20.15 -21.10 8.41
N LEU A 305 -20.63 -19.90 8.10
CA LEU A 305 -21.84 -19.70 7.30
C LEU A 305 -21.51 -19.60 5.80
N GLU A 306 -22.50 -19.99 4.99
CA GLU A 306 -22.54 -19.66 3.57
C GLU A 306 -22.60 -18.14 3.33
N PRO A 307 -22.29 -17.64 2.12
CA PRO A 307 -22.58 -16.25 1.78
C PRO A 307 -24.10 -15.98 1.86
N SER A 308 -24.45 -14.76 2.25
CA SER A 308 -25.83 -14.28 2.31
C SER A 308 -26.52 -14.32 0.93
N ALA A 309 -27.85 -14.19 0.91
CA ALA A 309 -28.62 -14.20 -0.35
C ALA A 309 -28.17 -13.08 -1.32
N ASP A 310 -27.85 -11.90 -0.79
CA ASP A 310 -27.37 -10.77 -1.58
C ASP A 310 -25.95 -11.00 -2.12
N GLU A 311 -25.03 -11.51 -1.29
CA GLU A 311 -23.70 -11.92 -1.76
C GLU A 311 -23.78 -13.00 -2.84
N LYS A 312 -24.65 -14.01 -2.66
CA LYS A 312 -24.88 -15.06 -3.67
C LYS A 312 -25.37 -14.46 -4.99
N LYS A 313 -26.28 -13.48 -4.96
CA LYS A 313 -26.76 -12.77 -6.15
C LYS A 313 -25.64 -11.97 -6.84
N VAL A 314 -24.84 -11.21 -6.07
CA VAL A 314 -23.70 -10.44 -6.60
C VAL A 314 -22.66 -11.37 -7.24
N ILE A 315 -22.35 -12.51 -6.60
CA ILE A 315 -21.48 -13.56 -7.16
C ILE A 315 -22.05 -14.07 -8.49
N GLN A 316 -23.31 -14.49 -8.52
CA GLN A 316 -23.97 -14.98 -9.74
C GLN A 316 -23.95 -13.96 -10.89
N GLU A 317 -24.20 -12.68 -10.60
CA GLU A 317 -24.25 -11.63 -11.63
C GLU A 317 -22.86 -11.30 -12.19
N THR A 318 -21.85 -11.18 -11.33
CA THR A 318 -20.49 -10.80 -11.73
C THR A 318 -19.76 -11.90 -12.51
N LEU A 319 -20.11 -13.18 -12.29
CA LEU A 319 -19.44 -14.32 -12.93
C LEU A 319 -19.95 -14.63 -14.35
N LYS A 320 -21.08 -14.05 -14.80
CA LYS A 320 -21.76 -14.41 -16.07
C LYS A 320 -20.85 -14.37 -17.30
N GLU A 321 -20.21 -13.24 -17.57
CA GLU A 321 -19.37 -13.04 -18.77
C GLU A 321 -18.22 -14.06 -18.81
N LEU A 322 -17.60 -14.35 -17.66
CA LEU A 322 -16.49 -15.29 -17.60
C LEU A 322 -16.94 -16.76 -17.64
N ALA A 323 -18.15 -17.06 -17.17
CA ALA A 323 -18.76 -18.38 -17.32
C ALA A 323 -19.04 -18.73 -18.79
N GLU A 324 -19.47 -17.75 -19.60
CA GLU A 324 -19.63 -17.90 -21.05
C GLU A 324 -18.26 -18.17 -21.73
N ILE A 325 -17.22 -17.43 -21.33
CA ILE A 325 -15.85 -17.64 -21.82
C ILE A 325 -15.33 -19.04 -21.42
N GLU A 326 -15.47 -19.45 -20.15
CA GLU A 326 -15.05 -20.78 -19.66
C GLU A 326 -15.73 -21.91 -20.44
N ALA A 327 -17.03 -21.77 -20.72
CA ALA A 327 -17.79 -22.74 -21.50
C ALA A 327 -17.32 -22.81 -22.97
N GLY A 328 -16.88 -21.69 -23.54
CA GLY A 328 -16.29 -21.63 -24.89
C GLY A 328 -14.85 -22.16 -24.98
N LEU A 329 -14.15 -22.33 -23.84
CA LEU A 329 -12.81 -22.92 -23.82
C LEU A 329 -12.88 -24.45 -23.84
N ALA A 330 -12.34 -25.04 -24.92
CA ALA A 330 -12.25 -26.48 -25.08
C ALA A 330 -11.57 -27.17 -23.88
N PRO A 331 -12.01 -28.37 -23.47
CA PRO A 331 -11.24 -29.22 -22.57
C PRO A 331 -9.87 -29.46 -23.20
N LEU A 332 -8.81 -29.22 -22.43
CA LEU A 332 -7.46 -29.44 -22.92
C LEU A 332 -7.07 -30.87 -22.63
N GLU A 333 -6.74 -31.62 -23.68
CA GLU A 333 -6.23 -32.99 -23.51
C GLU A 333 -5.02 -32.98 -22.57
N ALA A 334 -4.97 -33.98 -21.68
CA ALA A 334 -3.90 -34.16 -20.73
C ALA A 334 -2.61 -34.55 -21.47
N SER A 335 -1.89 -33.54 -21.95
CA SER A 335 -0.61 -33.68 -22.64
C SER A 335 0.44 -34.17 -21.64
N GLY A 336 0.64 -35.49 -21.62
CA GLY A 336 1.72 -36.12 -20.88
C GLY A 336 3.08 -35.61 -21.35
N SER A 337 3.92 -35.19 -20.40
CA SER A 337 5.28 -34.66 -20.59
C SER A 337 5.41 -33.41 -21.47
N CYS A 338 5.73 -32.28 -20.84
CA CYS A 338 6.56 -31.27 -21.50
C CYS A 338 7.96 -31.89 -21.70
N ARG A 339 8.16 -32.62 -22.82
CA ARG A 339 9.52 -32.96 -23.25
C ARG A 339 10.23 -31.68 -23.66
N GLY A 340 11.31 -31.35 -22.96
CA GLY A 340 12.29 -30.41 -23.50
C GLY A 340 12.85 -30.96 -24.80
N GLN A 341 12.82 -30.16 -25.86
CA GLN A 341 13.67 -30.39 -27.03
C GLN A 341 14.96 -29.59 -26.87
N ASP A 342 15.89 -30.15 -26.11
CA ASP A 342 17.30 -29.92 -26.41
C ASP A 342 17.58 -30.54 -27.78
N SER A 343 17.64 -29.68 -28.81
CA SER A 343 18.19 -30.05 -30.12
C SER A 343 19.20 -29.01 -30.55
N LEU A 344 20.41 -29.19 -30.03
CA LEU A 344 21.61 -28.51 -30.50
C LEU A 344 21.85 -28.92 -31.96
N LEU A 345 21.39 -28.12 -32.91
CA LEU A 345 21.58 -28.37 -34.35
C LEU A 345 22.41 -27.25 -34.99
N LEU A 346 23.73 -27.44 -34.91
CA LEU A 346 24.68 -26.89 -35.86
C LEU A 346 24.31 -27.35 -37.27
N LEU A 347 24.00 -26.42 -38.17
CA LEU A 347 23.99 -26.66 -39.63
C LEU A 347 24.58 -25.44 -40.36
N PRO A 348 25.13 -25.62 -41.57
CA PRO A 348 26.43 -25.05 -41.89
C PRO A 348 26.38 -23.88 -42.88
N ALA A 349 27.56 -23.38 -43.22
CA ALA A 349 27.77 -22.33 -44.21
C ALA A 349 27.59 -22.83 -45.67
N ASP A 350 27.41 -21.83 -46.53
CA ASP A 350 27.68 -21.77 -47.98
C ASP A 350 26.66 -22.29 -49.03
N HIS A 351 26.42 -21.39 -50.00
CA HIS A 351 25.89 -21.57 -51.37
C HIS A 351 24.44 -22.11 -51.55
N TYR A 352 23.55 -21.66 -52.46
CA TYR A 352 23.51 -20.67 -53.57
C TYR A 352 22.00 -20.42 -53.89
N ASP A 353 21.46 -19.41 -54.62
CA ASP A 353 21.96 -18.21 -55.33
C ASP A 353 20.84 -17.11 -55.41
N HIS A 354 20.92 -16.15 -56.34
CA HIS A 354 19.94 -15.09 -56.66
C HIS A 354 18.65 -15.64 -57.35
N THR A 355 17.49 -14.95 -57.47
CA THR A 355 17.22 -13.56 -57.90
C THR A 355 15.81 -13.06 -57.52
N ILE A 356 15.63 -11.76 -57.22
CA ILE A 356 14.42 -10.92 -57.50
C ILE A 356 14.76 -9.44 -57.19
N PRO A 357 14.20 -8.42 -57.90
CA PRO A 357 15.02 -7.25 -58.29
C PRO A 357 15.18 -6.09 -57.28
N LEU A 358 16.38 -5.51 -57.31
CA LEU A 358 16.92 -4.50 -56.40
C LEU A 358 16.52 -3.05 -56.77
N ALA A 359 15.22 -2.74 -56.86
CA ALA A 359 14.76 -1.41 -57.32
C ALA A 359 14.09 -0.50 -56.27
N MET A 360 13.48 -1.02 -55.20
CA MET A 360 12.70 -0.20 -54.24
C MET A 360 13.36 0.06 -52.86
N ILE A 361 14.49 -0.57 -52.53
CA ILE A 361 15.07 -0.53 -51.16
C ILE A 361 16.22 0.50 -51.00
N ILE A 362 16.73 1.09 -52.09
CA ILE A 362 17.92 1.96 -52.05
C ILE A 362 17.57 3.39 -51.60
N SER A 363 16.39 3.92 -51.95
CA SER A 363 16.00 5.31 -51.64
C SER A 363 15.76 5.59 -50.14
N SER A 364 15.36 4.58 -49.37
CA SER A 364 15.08 4.74 -47.92
C SER A 364 16.34 4.66 -47.04
N ARG A 365 17.36 3.88 -47.43
CA ARG A 365 18.61 3.75 -46.66
C ARG A 365 19.51 4.99 -46.71
N LEU A 366 19.50 5.75 -47.81
CA LEU A 366 20.26 7.00 -47.94
C LEU A 366 19.68 8.15 -47.11
N LEU A 367 18.35 8.24 -47.02
CA LEU A 367 17.67 9.23 -46.17
C LEU A 367 18.00 9.00 -44.68
N LEU A 368 17.92 7.74 -44.24
CA LEU A 368 18.26 7.33 -42.86
C LEU A 368 19.75 7.57 -42.52
N ARG A 369 20.68 7.30 -43.45
CA ARG A 369 22.12 7.63 -43.24
C ARG A 369 22.35 9.14 -43.09
N ARG A 370 21.74 9.98 -43.93
CA ARG A 370 21.86 11.45 -43.84
C ARG A 370 21.24 12.01 -42.55
N LEU A 371 20.11 11.47 -42.10
CA LEU A 371 19.49 11.82 -40.80
C LEU A 371 20.36 11.40 -39.60
N ARG A 372 21.01 10.23 -39.64
CA ARG A 372 21.88 9.73 -38.56
C ARG A 372 23.16 10.54 -38.40
N GLN A 373 23.66 11.15 -39.49
CA GLN A 373 24.87 11.99 -39.47
C GLN A 373 24.60 13.41 -38.92
N ARG A 374 23.44 14.00 -39.21
CA ARG A 374 23.03 15.32 -38.65
C ARG A 374 22.61 15.29 -37.17
N ARG A 375 22.19 14.15 -36.61
CA ARG A 375 21.76 14.04 -35.21
C ARG A 375 22.91 13.96 -34.19
N ARG A 376 24.13 13.57 -34.61
CA ARG A 376 25.30 13.48 -33.72
C ARG A 376 25.66 14.82 -33.05
N PRO A 377 25.88 15.94 -33.78
CA PRO A 377 26.21 17.22 -33.12
C PRO A 377 25.10 17.72 -32.19
N LEU A 378 23.82 17.49 -32.53
CA LEU A 378 22.70 17.85 -31.66
C LEU A 378 22.70 17.03 -30.35
N LEU A 379 22.92 15.72 -30.43
CA LEU A 379 23.02 14.86 -29.24
C LEU A 379 24.24 15.21 -28.38
N SER A 380 25.39 15.51 -29.00
CA SER A 380 26.58 15.99 -28.28
C SER A 380 26.34 17.34 -27.59
N LEU A 381 25.66 18.29 -28.25
CA LEU A 381 25.29 19.57 -27.66
C LEU A 381 24.29 19.40 -26.50
N LEU A 382 23.26 18.57 -26.67
CA LEU A 382 22.29 18.28 -25.60
C LEU A 382 22.96 17.61 -24.40
N LEU A 383 23.88 16.67 -24.63
CA LEU A 383 24.67 16.04 -23.56
C LEU A 383 25.57 17.07 -22.85
N PHE A 384 26.27 17.94 -23.60
CA PHE A 384 27.11 19.00 -23.04
C PHE A 384 26.31 19.99 -22.18
N LEU A 385 25.15 20.44 -22.68
CA LEU A 385 24.24 21.32 -21.92
C LEU A 385 23.69 20.62 -20.66
N PHE A 386 23.33 19.34 -20.76
CA PHE A 386 22.94 18.53 -19.61
C PHE A 386 24.08 18.41 -18.58
N THR A 387 25.31 18.16 -19.01
CA THR A 387 26.48 18.09 -18.12
C THR A 387 26.76 19.42 -17.43
N ILE A 388 26.69 20.55 -18.14
CA ILE A 388 26.81 21.89 -17.54
C ILE A 388 25.72 22.10 -16.48
N ASP A 389 24.47 21.78 -16.80
CA ASP A 389 23.35 21.94 -15.87
C ASP A 389 23.48 21.05 -14.62
N VAL A 390 23.93 19.80 -14.78
CA VAL A 390 24.27 18.91 -13.65
C VAL A 390 25.37 19.52 -12.77
N ILE A 391 26.44 20.06 -13.36
CA ILE A 391 27.52 20.72 -12.62
C ILE A 391 26.99 21.96 -11.87
N LEU A 392 26.14 22.77 -12.51
CA LEU A 392 25.54 23.95 -11.89
C LEU A 392 24.60 23.57 -10.72
N LEU A 393 23.76 22.56 -10.89
CA LEU A 393 22.86 22.04 -9.85
C LEU A 393 23.63 21.49 -8.64
N LEU A 394 24.71 20.74 -8.88
CA LEU A 394 25.55 20.18 -7.81
C LEU A 394 26.40 21.25 -7.11
N ARG A 395 26.91 22.25 -7.85
CA ARG A 395 27.68 23.38 -7.29
C ARG A 395 26.82 24.30 -6.42
N HIS A 396 25.56 24.53 -6.78
CA HIS A 396 24.61 25.38 -6.04
C HIS A 396 23.68 24.57 -5.12
N ARG A 397 23.99 23.29 -4.87
CA ARG A 397 23.26 22.42 -3.95
C ARG A 397 23.26 23.03 -2.54
N PRO A 398 22.10 23.38 -1.97
CA PRO A 398 22.04 24.16 -0.75
C PRO A 398 22.56 23.38 0.46
N ARG A 399 23.05 24.12 1.46
CA ARG A 399 23.44 23.60 2.78
C ARG A 399 22.29 23.80 3.75
N THR A 400 22.10 22.80 4.62
CA THR A 400 21.11 22.84 5.70
C THR A 400 21.54 23.86 6.75
N SER A 401 20.67 24.82 7.06
CA SER A 401 20.83 25.72 8.20
C SER A 401 19.88 25.31 9.32
N ARG A 402 20.42 24.72 10.39
CA ARG A 402 19.65 24.38 11.61
C ARG A 402 20.17 25.17 12.81
N VAL A 403 19.25 25.56 13.68
CA VAL A 403 19.57 26.08 15.02
C VAL A 403 20.09 24.92 15.84
N THR A 404 21.31 25.02 16.35
CA THR A 404 21.93 23.98 17.19
C THR A 404 21.97 24.44 18.64
N ILE A 405 21.81 23.50 19.59
CA ILE A 405 21.82 23.84 21.02
C ILE A 405 23.11 24.60 21.42
N PRO A 406 24.33 24.15 21.03
CA PRO A 406 25.57 24.88 21.33
C PRO A 406 25.80 26.17 20.52
N SER A 407 24.93 26.49 19.56
CA SER A 407 24.98 27.80 18.86
C SER A 407 24.20 28.89 19.61
N LEU A 408 23.15 28.51 20.36
CA LEU A 408 22.43 29.42 21.25
C LEU A 408 23.33 29.83 22.42
N GLU A 409 24.05 28.87 23.00
CA GLU A 409 24.98 29.10 24.13
C GLU A 409 26.14 30.04 23.79
N ARG A 410 26.68 29.98 22.56
CA ARG A 410 27.88 30.75 22.16
C ARG A 410 27.62 32.18 21.70
N HIS A 411 26.40 32.53 21.29
CA HIS A 411 26.10 33.86 20.74
C HIS A 411 25.63 34.89 21.77
N GLY A 412 25.78 34.61 23.07
CA GLY A 412 25.33 35.55 24.12
C GLY A 412 23.81 35.68 24.23
N LEU A 413 23.02 34.95 23.43
CA LEU A 413 21.56 34.83 23.53
C LEU A 413 21.08 34.13 24.82
N ARG A 414 21.97 33.99 25.80
CA ARG A 414 21.67 33.59 27.17
C ARG A 414 21.97 34.68 28.22
N SER A 415 22.72 35.75 27.90
CA SER A 415 23.05 36.79 28.90
C SER A 415 21.91 37.78 29.16
N ASP A 416 21.04 38.02 28.18
CA ASP A 416 19.76 38.72 28.38
C ASP A 416 18.63 37.73 28.77
N MET A 417 18.95 36.44 28.91
CA MET A 417 18.03 35.33 29.21
C MET A 417 18.50 34.49 30.41
N ALA A 418 19.17 35.12 31.37
CA ALA A 418 19.69 34.50 32.60
C ALA A 418 18.97 34.98 33.88
N ALA A 419 17.80 35.61 33.73
CA ALA A 419 16.71 35.51 34.70
C ALA A 419 15.76 34.39 34.22
N PRO A 420 15.03 33.68 35.10
CA PRO A 420 14.02 32.72 34.66
C PRO A 420 12.99 33.47 33.80
N GLY A 421 12.82 33.06 32.54
CA GLY A 421 11.83 33.68 31.65
C GLY A 421 12.24 34.10 30.24
N ALA A 422 13.19 33.46 29.56
CA ALA A 422 13.38 33.68 28.11
C ALA A 422 13.92 32.42 27.40
N ALA A 423 13.21 31.99 26.36
CA ALA A 423 12.80 30.58 26.15
C ALA A 423 11.97 30.01 27.31
N GLY A 424 12.32 30.28 28.57
CA GLY A 424 11.57 29.86 29.77
C GLY A 424 10.38 30.74 30.19
N ASN A 425 9.75 31.48 29.26
CA ASN A 425 8.46 32.19 29.47
C ASN A 425 7.50 32.03 28.27
N GLU A 426 7.95 31.57 27.10
CA GLU A 426 7.01 31.27 26.01
C GLU A 426 6.27 29.98 26.36
N THR A 427 4.95 30.04 26.30
CA THR A 427 4.04 28.96 26.70
C THR A 427 3.47 28.25 25.48
N PHE A 428 3.51 26.91 25.50
CA PHE A 428 3.22 26.06 24.35
C PHE A 428 2.01 25.16 24.60
N PHE A 429 0.99 25.26 23.75
CA PHE A 429 -0.05 24.23 23.63
C PHE A 429 0.39 23.22 22.56
N ILE A 430 0.92 22.07 22.98
CA ILE A 430 1.32 20.98 22.10
C ILE A 430 0.12 20.07 21.86
N VAL A 431 -0.23 19.82 20.60
CA VAL A 431 -1.45 19.11 20.23
C VAL A 431 -1.23 18.07 19.12
N SER A 432 -1.86 16.90 19.28
CA SER A 432 -1.79 15.80 18.30
C SER A 432 -3.12 15.04 18.16
N VAL A 433 -3.31 14.40 17.00
CA VAL A 433 -4.43 13.48 16.72
C VAL A 433 -3.85 12.18 16.16
N HIS A 434 -4.25 11.05 16.74
CA HIS A 434 -3.68 9.72 16.48
C HIS A 434 -4.72 8.74 15.97
N ARG A 435 -4.37 8.01 14.90
CA ARG A 435 -5.14 6.86 14.40
C ARG A 435 -4.21 5.84 13.75
N ASN A 436 -4.17 4.62 14.27
CA ASN A 436 -3.26 3.54 13.82
C ASN A 436 -1.78 3.97 13.80
N THR A 437 -1.34 4.59 14.91
CA THR A 437 0.03 5.15 15.08
C THR A 437 0.90 4.31 16.03
N GLY A 438 0.49 3.08 16.35
CA GLY A 438 1.14 2.25 17.35
C GLY A 438 2.63 2.02 17.06
N ASP A 439 2.99 1.73 15.81
CA ASP A 439 4.39 1.45 15.44
C ASP A 439 5.34 2.64 15.63
N ILE A 440 4.86 3.88 15.42
CA ILE A 440 5.70 5.08 15.50
C ILE A 440 5.70 5.71 16.90
N LEU A 441 4.63 5.50 17.67
CA LEU A 441 4.43 6.12 18.99
C LEU A 441 5.61 5.97 19.97
N PRO A 442 6.36 4.86 20.08
CA PRO A 442 7.49 4.75 21.01
C PRO A 442 8.62 5.76 20.73
N ALA A 443 8.95 5.98 19.45
CA ALA A 443 9.96 6.95 19.03
C ALA A 443 9.40 8.38 19.05
N TRP A 444 8.15 8.57 18.61
CA TRP A 444 7.44 9.85 18.65
C TRP A 444 7.31 10.39 20.07
N SER A 445 6.82 9.57 21.01
CA SER A 445 6.70 9.90 22.44
C SER A 445 8.03 10.28 23.06
N SER A 446 9.12 9.65 22.60
CA SER A 446 10.47 9.97 23.09
C SER A 446 10.97 11.31 22.56
N ALA A 447 10.64 11.68 21.32
CA ALA A 447 10.91 13.02 20.78
C ALA A 447 10.08 14.11 21.47
N VAL A 448 8.79 13.86 21.70
CA VAL A 448 7.88 14.76 22.44
C VAL A 448 8.38 14.99 23.86
N LEU A 449 8.72 13.94 24.60
CA LEU A 449 9.22 14.09 25.97
C LEU A 449 10.59 14.79 26.00
N ALA A 450 11.49 14.53 25.05
CA ALA A 450 12.74 15.27 24.95
C ALA A 450 12.55 16.76 24.62
N LEU A 451 11.50 17.12 23.88
CA LEU A 451 11.11 18.51 23.65
C LEU A 451 10.55 19.16 24.92
N ILE A 452 9.66 18.48 25.65
CA ILE A 452 9.09 18.98 26.89
C ILE A 452 10.17 19.14 27.98
N ASP A 453 11.07 18.15 28.11
CA ASP A 453 12.23 18.20 29.00
C ASP A 453 13.20 19.35 28.63
N HIS A 454 13.13 19.89 27.40
CA HIS A 454 13.91 21.06 26.95
C HIS A 454 13.17 22.40 27.15
N LEU A 455 11.86 22.45 26.95
CA LEU A 455 11.02 23.65 27.12
C LEU A 455 10.72 23.98 28.59
N GLY A 456 10.80 22.98 29.48
CA GLY A 456 10.29 23.08 30.84
C GLY A 456 8.85 22.55 30.93
N PRO A 457 8.56 21.51 31.75
CA PRO A 457 7.21 20.99 31.96
C PRO A 457 6.16 22.04 32.31
N GLU A 458 6.56 23.11 33.00
CA GLU A 458 5.72 24.24 33.42
C GLU A 458 5.29 25.15 32.27
N ASN A 459 6.05 25.17 31.16
CA ASN A 459 5.77 26.01 29.98
C ASN A 459 4.94 25.28 28.92
N VAL A 460 4.49 24.06 29.19
CA VAL A 460 3.81 23.20 28.22
C VAL A 460 2.47 22.70 28.74
N TYR A 461 1.42 22.83 27.93
CA TYR A 461 0.24 21.99 28.02
C TYR A 461 0.22 20.99 26.86
N PHE A 462 -0.03 19.71 27.14
CA PHE A 462 -0.06 18.66 26.12
C PHE A 462 -1.48 18.08 25.91
N SER A 463 -1.96 18.12 24.67
CA SER A 463 -3.25 17.57 24.27
C SER A 463 -3.08 16.48 23.21
N ALA A 464 -3.67 15.30 23.43
CA ALA A 464 -3.71 14.24 22.42
C ALA A 464 -5.09 13.60 22.32
N LEU A 465 -5.60 13.48 21.09
CA LEU A 465 -6.84 12.78 20.79
C LEU A 465 -6.57 11.50 20.00
N GLU A 466 -7.05 10.38 20.51
CA GLU A 466 -7.13 9.12 19.76
C GLU A 466 -8.45 9.07 18.97
N SER A 467 -8.42 8.68 17.70
CA SER A 467 -9.56 8.75 16.78
C SER A 467 -9.83 7.41 16.05
N GLY A 468 -10.14 6.36 16.81
CA GLY A 468 -10.67 5.09 16.28
C GLY A 468 -9.61 4.12 15.74
N SER A 469 -8.52 3.91 16.48
CA SER A 469 -7.45 2.98 16.15
C SER A 469 -7.86 1.50 16.32
N GLN A 470 -7.30 0.67 15.44
CA GLN A 470 -7.40 -0.79 15.40
C GLN A 470 -6.16 -1.48 15.98
N ASP A 471 -5.11 -0.72 16.33
CA ASP A 471 -3.82 -1.20 16.87
C ASP A 471 -3.63 -0.82 18.36
N ASP A 472 -2.42 -1.01 18.88
CA ASP A 472 -2.05 -0.68 20.26
C ASP A 472 -1.75 0.83 20.50
N THR A 473 -2.24 1.72 19.64
CA THR A 473 -2.17 3.19 19.83
C THR A 473 -2.71 3.62 21.20
N LYS A 474 -3.85 3.04 21.63
CA LYS A 474 -4.49 3.38 22.92
C LYS A 474 -3.56 3.09 24.10
N ASP A 475 -3.01 1.89 24.17
CA ASP A 475 -2.07 1.48 25.21
C ASP A 475 -0.82 2.37 25.25
N LYS A 476 -0.29 2.72 24.08
CA LYS A 476 0.92 3.55 23.93
C LYS A 476 0.66 5.02 24.30
N LEU A 477 -0.52 5.56 24.01
CA LEU A 477 -0.93 6.89 24.48
C LEU A 477 -1.16 6.91 26.00
N THR A 478 -1.73 5.85 26.59
CA THR A 478 -1.83 5.70 28.04
C THR A 478 -0.44 5.65 28.70
N ALA A 479 0.50 4.93 28.10
CA ALA A 479 1.88 4.89 28.58
C ALA A 479 2.62 6.24 28.44
N LEU A 480 2.33 7.03 27.38
CA LEU A 480 2.81 8.40 27.28
C LEU A 480 2.20 9.29 28.37
N LYS A 481 0.88 9.22 28.61
CA LYS A 481 0.22 9.98 29.67
C LYS A 481 0.88 9.74 31.03
N ALA A 482 1.12 8.48 31.41
CA ALA A 482 1.81 8.16 32.66
C ALA A 482 3.22 8.78 32.75
N ARG A 483 3.94 8.92 31.63
CA ARG A 483 5.27 9.56 31.56
C ARG A 483 5.23 11.10 31.59
N LEU A 484 4.11 11.71 31.18
CA LEU A 484 3.81 13.13 31.30
C LEU A 484 3.39 13.48 32.73
N ASP A 485 2.50 12.67 33.32
CA ASP A 485 2.04 12.81 34.71
C ASP A 485 3.22 12.69 35.68
N ALA A 486 4.13 11.73 35.47
CA ALA A 486 5.36 11.59 36.25
C ALA A 486 6.36 12.76 36.09
N ARG A 487 6.19 13.63 35.09
CA ARG A 487 6.93 14.88 34.90
C ARG A 487 6.19 16.11 35.41
N HIS A 488 4.98 15.94 35.94
CA HIS A 488 4.05 17.01 36.32
C HIS A 488 3.66 17.93 35.14
N VAL A 489 3.65 17.41 33.90
CA VAL A 489 3.24 18.15 32.71
C VAL A 489 1.71 18.22 32.65
N PRO A 490 1.08 19.41 32.64
CA PRO A 490 -0.35 19.56 32.40
C PRO A 490 -0.77 18.90 31.08
N ASN A 491 -1.71 17.95 31.12
CA ASN A 491 -2.11 17.22 29.92
C ASN A 491 -3.57 16.73 29.90
N THR A 492 -4.12 16.63 28.68
CA THR A 492 -5.33 15.86 28.36
C THR A 492 -4.98 14.84 27.28
N VAL A 493 -5.11 13.55 27.59
CA VAL A 493 -4.99 12.46 26.61
C VAL A 493 -6.33 11.74 26.52
N THR A 494 -7.11 12.08 25.51
CA THR A 494 -8.45 11.53 25.27
C THR A 494 -8.35 10.29 24.40
N LEU A 495 -8.58 9.13 25.01
CA LEU A 495 -8.81 7.89 24.28
C LEU A 495 -10.22 7.94 23.68
N GLY A 496 -10.32 8.27 22.39
CA GLY A 496 -11.59 8.48 21.72
C GLY A 496 -12.31 7.20 21.34
N GLN A 497 -13.21 7.37 20.36
CA GLN A 497 -14.21 6.38 19.98
C GLN A 497 -13.58 5.01 19.64
N THR A 498 -14.35 3.94 19.84
CA THR A 498 -14.02 2.63 19.27
C THR A 498 -14.23 2.66 17.76
N VAL A 499 -13.57 1.73 17.06
CA VAL A 499 -13.78 1.52 15.61
C VAL A 499 -15.25 1.27 15.30
N TRP A 500 -15.95 0.53 16.17
CA TRP A 500 -17.38 0.27 16.08
C TRP A 500 -18.20 1.55 16.15
N GLN A 501 -17.96 2.43 17.13
CA GLN A 501 -18.67 3.72 17.22
C GLN A 501 -18.44 4.63 16.00
N GLN A 502 -17.27 4.58 15.37
CA GLN A 502 -17.03 5.30 14.11
C GLN A 502 -17.81 4.65 12.94
N LEU A 503 -17.90 3.32 12.89
CA LEU A 503 -18.72 2.62 11.91
C LEU A 503 -20.21 2.88 12.11
N ASP A 504 -20.68 2.92 13.36
CA ASP A 504 -22.05 3.27 13.73
C ASP A 504 -22.39 4.69 13.26
N GLU A 505 -21.49 5.67 13.48
CA GLU A 505 -21.65 7.03 12.95
C GLU A 505 -21.73 7.05 11.41
N MET A 506 -20.88 6.29 10.73
CA MET A 506 -20.89 6.19 9.27
C MET A 506 -22.11 5.44 8.70
N TRP A 507 -22.69 4.52 9.47
CA TRP A 507 -23.86 3.72 9.09
C TRP A 507 -25.18 4.35 9.53
N ALA A 508 -25.16 5.36 10.42
CA ALA A 508 -26.27 6.24 10.75
C ALA A 508 -26.62 7.23 9.61
N ARG A 509 -26.70 6.69 8.38
CA ARG A 509 -26.98 7.42 7.15
C ARG A 509 -28.39 8.06 7.20
N PRO A 510 -28.54 9.34 6.84
CA PRO A 510 -29.86 9.92 6.58
C PRO A 510 -30.65 9.12 5.54
N ALA A 511 -31.98 9.08 5.68
CA ALA A 511 -32.85 8.48 4.68
C ALA A 511 -32.78 9.26 3.35
N PRO A 512 -33.01 8.63 2.17
CA PRO A 512 -32.94 9.29 0.87
C PRO A 512 -33.78 10.57 0.71
N ASP A 513 -34.92 10.61 1.38
CA ASP A 513 -35.91 11.70 1.42
C ASP A 513 -35.73 12.64 2.62
N ALA A 514 -34.77 12.37 3.51
CA ALA A 514 -34.49 13.21 4.66
C ALA A 514 -34.02 14.61 4.24
N PRO A 515 -34.36 15.67 5.00
CA PRO A 515 -33.78 16.99 4.80
C PRO A 515 -32.26 16.94 4.97
N ARG A 516 -31.56 17.82 4.25
CA ARG A 516 -30.09 17.90 4.26
C ARG A 516 -29.56 17.96 5.69
N GLN A 517 -28.64 17.06 6.03
CA GLN A 517 -27.89 17.08 7.28
C GLN A 517 -26.45 17.55 7.03
N GLU A 518 -25.90 18.31 7.98
CA GLU A 518 -24.54 18.84 7.85
C GLU A 518 -23.49 17.73 7.82
N GLY A 519 -22.49 17.85 6.95
CA GLY A 519 -21.41 16.89 6.79
C GLY A 519 -21.79 15.61 6.03
N TRP A 520 -23.04 15.44 5.61
CA TRP A 520 -23.47 14.34 4.74
C TRP A 520 -23.62 14.83 3.29
N ILE A 521 -23.15 14.01 2.34
CA ILE A 521 -23.31 14.28 0.90
C ILE A 521 -24.03 13.15 0.20
N TRP A 522 -24.82 13.51 -0.81
CA TRP A 522 -25.50 12.53 -1.65
C TRP A 522 -24.52 11.89 -2.64
N ASN A 523 -24.43 10.57 -2.59
CA ASN A 523 -23.70 9.76 -3.55
C ASN A 523 -24.70 9.27 -4.63
N GLN A 524 -24.51 9.77 -5.86
CA GLN A 524 -25.39 9.47 -6.99
C GLN A 524 -25.22 8.06 -7.55
N GLU A 525 -24.06 7.42 -7.35
CA GLU A 525 -23.78 6.07 -7.86
C GLU A 525 -24.42 5.00 -6.96
N ASP A 526 -24.21 5.13 -5.64
CA ASP A 526 -24.73 4.20 -4.63
C ASP A 526 -26.16 4.55 -4.16
N ASN A 527 -26.71 5.71 -4.56
CA ASN A 527 -28.03 6.23 -4.15
C ASN A 527 -28.23 6.28 -2.62
N VAL A 528 -27.21 6.76 -1.91
CA VAL A 528 -27.16 6.88 -0.44
C VAL A 528 -26.46 8.17 0.00
N TYR A 529 -26.66 8.56 1.25
CA TYR A 529 -25.82 9.56 1.91
C TYR A 529 -24.51 8.95 2.42
N ASP A 530 -23.41 9.65 2.19
CA ASP A 530 -22.06 9.30 2.67
C ASP A 530 -21.48 10.45 3.52
N LEU A 531 -20.81 10.11 4.63
CA LEU A 531 -20.25 11.06 5.59
C LEU A 531 -18.95 11.69 5.04
N ARG A 532 -18.88 13.03 4.97
CA ARG A 532 -17.70 13.75 4.46
C ARG A 532 -16.48 13.58 5.36
N ARG A 533 -15.35 13.26 4.73
CA ARG A 533 -14.06 13.08 5.42
C ARG A 533 -13.58 14.37 6.09
N ILE A 534 -13.66 15.51 5.39
CA ILE A 534 -13.06 16.75 5.90
C ILE A 534 -13.86 17.30 7.09
N THR A 535 -15.18 17.21 7.07
CA THR A 535 -16.03 17.59 8.20
C THR A 535 -15.70 16.76 9.45
N TYR A 536 -15.50 15.46 9.28
CA TYR A 536 -15.00 14.58 10.36
C TYR A 536 -13.63 15.03 10.89
N LEU A 537 -12.64 15.23 10.02
CA LEU A 537 -11.28 15.64 10.43
C LEU A 537 -11.25 17.01 11.12
N ALA A 538 -12.01 17.99 10.63
CA ALA A 538 -12.14 19.30 11.24
C ALA A 538 -12.69 19.21 12.67
N ARG A 539 -13.73 18.40 12.88
CA ARG A 539 -14.32 18.13 14.20
C ARG A 539 -13.30 17.50 15.15
N GLU A 540 -12.58 16.47 14.73
CA GLU A 540 -11.58 15.80 15.58
C GLU A 540 -10.44 16.75 15.97
N ARG A 541 -9.98 17.62 15.05
CA ARG A 541 -8.97 18.65 15.40
C ARG A 541 -9.50 19.69 16.38
N ASN A 542 -10.74 20.14 16.21
CA ASN A 542 -11.39 21.07 17.14
C ASN A 542 -11.63 20.46 18.54
N ARG A 543 -11.81 19.13 18.63
CA ARG A 543 -11.87 18.39 19.91
C ARG A 543 -10.49 18.29 20.56
N ALA A 544 -9.43 18.02 19.80
CA ALA A 544 -8.05 18.04 20.33
C ALA A 544 -7.61 19.44 20.83
N MET A 545 -8.19 20.51 20.29
CA MET A 545 -7.98 21.89 20.77
C MET A 545 -8.90 22.31 21.93
N GLU A 546 -9.89 21.50 22.31
CA GLU A 546 -10.89 21.86 23.33
C GLU A 546 -10.29 22.19 24.70
N PRO A 547 -9.28 21.46 25.23
CA PRO A 547 -8.66 21.81 26.49
C PRO A 547 -8.06 23.22 26.52
N MET A 548 -7.54 23.71 25.39
CA MET A 548 -7.00 25.08 25.28
C MET A 548 -8.10 26.13 25.56
N ARG A 549 -9.30 25.89 25.05
CA ARG A 549 -10.47 26.77 25.23
C ARG A 549 -10.96 26.73 26.67
N GLU A 550 -11.14 25.53 27.22
CA GLU A 550 -11.62 25.38 28.60
C GLU A 550 -10.66 26.03 29.61
N LEU A 551 -9.35 25.96 29.37
CA LEU A 551 -8.32 26.63 30.17
C LEU A 551 -8.42 28.16 30.07
N GLN A 552 -8.62 28.70 28.86
CA GLN A 552 -8.83 30.13 28.68
C GLN A 552 -10.14 30.60 29.36
N GLU A 553 -11.26 29.96 29.04
CA GLU A 553 -12.60 30.35 29.47
C GLU A 553 -12.81 30.20 30.99
N ARG A 554 -12.26 29.14 31.61
CA ARG A 554 -12.47 28.86 33.04
C ARG A 554 -11.33 29.33 33.94
N GLN A 555 -10.12 29.49 33.42
CA GLN A 555 -8.92 29.76 34.24
C GLN A 555 -8.11 30.98 33.76
N GLY A 556 -8.47 31.60 32.64
CA GLY A 556 -7.74 32.72 32.06
C GLY A 556 -6.35 32.35 31.50
N VAL A 557 -6.07 31.05 31.37
CA VAL A 557 -4.76 30.56 30.89
C VAL A 557 -4.67 30.76 29.39
N THR A 558 -3.60 31.43 28.96
CA THR A 558 -3.28 31.68 27.55
C THR A 558 -1.98 30.97 27.18
N PHE A 559 -1.73 30.86 25.89
CA PHE A 559 -0.49 30.32 25.34
C PHE A 559 0.07 31.29 24.30
N ASP A 560 1.38 31.26 24.07
CA ASP A 560 2.04 32.06 23.03
C ASP A 560 2.03 31.34 21.67
N LYS A 561 2.21 30.01 21.68
CA LYS A 561 2.29 29.17 20.48
C LYS A 561 1.46 27.90 20.59
N VAL A 562 0.87 27.49 19.45
CA VAL A 562 0.24 26.18 19.29
C VAL A 562 1.13 25.32 18.40
N LEU A 563 1.66 24.22 18.94
CA LEU A 563 2.49 23.26 18.21
C LEU A 563 1.64 22.03 17.83
N TRP A 564 1.26 21.94 16.57
CA TRP A 564 0.65 20.75 15.98
C TRP A 564 1.72 19.72 15.59
N LEU A 565 1.58 18.52 16.14
CA LEU A 565 2.40 17.35 15.82
C LEU A 565 1.52 16.27 15.19
N ASN A 566 1.79 15.95 13.92
CA ASN A 566 1.33 14.69 13.33
C ASN A 566 2.22 13.53 13.83
N ASP A 567 1.92 12.32 13.38
CA ASP A 567 2.67 11.08 13.62
C ASP A 567 4.02 11.04 12.87
N VAL A 568 4.94 11.92 13.26
CA VAL A 568 6.27 12.08 12.64
C VAL A 568 7.41 12.09 13.66
N ILE A 569 8.56 11.52 13.30
CA ILE A 569 9.79 11.64 14.08
C ILE A 569 10.49 12.95 13.74
N PHE A 570 10.95 13.63 14.79
CA PHE A 570 11.71 14.89 14.80
C PHE A 570 12.74 14.86 15.95
N ASP A 571 13.59 15.89 16.05
CA ASP A 571 14.38 16.16 17.26
C ASP A 571 14.19 17.62 17.76
N VAL A 572 14.79 17.96 18.91
CA VAL A 572 14.68 19.31 19.50
C VAL A 572 15.26 20.40 18.59
N GLU A 573 16.32 20.12 17.83
CA GLU A 573 16.89 21.08 16.87
C GLU A 573 15.99 21.29 15.65
N ASP A 574 15.18 20.31 15.24
CA ASP A 574 14.12 20.51 14.24
C ASP A 574 13.05 21.47 14.76
N PHE A 575 12.57 21.27 16.00
CA PHE A 575 11.63 22.19 16.63
C PHE A 575 12.21 23.60 16.76
N LEU A 576 13.43 23.75 17.31
CA LEU A 576 14.07 25.06 17.47
C LEU A 576 14.30 25.76 16.12
N THR A 577 14.67 25.02 15.08
CA THR A 577 14.82 25.56 13.72
C THR A 577 13.46 25.99 13.13
N LEU A 578 12.37 25.31 13.49
CA LEU A 578 11.02 25.71 13.08
C LEU A 578 10.54 26.95 13.85
N LEU A 579 10.69 26.96 15.18
CA LEU A 579 10.32 28.07 16.06
C LEU A 579 10.99 29.38 15.61
N HIS A 580 12.28 29.33 15.31
CA HIS A 580 13.06 30.49 14.84
C HIS A 580 12.95 30.75 13.33
N THR A 581 11.97 30.16 12.63
CA THR A 581 11.69 30.53 11.23
C THR A 581 11.44 32.04 11.17
N ARG A 582 12.20 32.78 10.34
CA ARG A 582 12.17 34.27 10.32
C ARG A 582 12.32 34.94 11.71
N GLY A 583 13.01 34.30 12.65
CA GLY A 583 13.16 34.81 14.02
C GLY A 583 11.86 34.87 14.82
N GLY A 584 10.90 33.97 14.55
CA GLY A 584 9.59 33.93 15.22
C GLY A 584 8.49 34.75 14.54
N ALA A 585 8.83 35.60 13.56
CA ALA A 585 7.88 36.47 12.86
C ALA A 585 7.13 35.74 11.71
N TYR A 586 6.07 35.02 12.09
CA TYR A 586 5.10 34.34 11.20
C TYR A 586 3.73 34.18 11.86
N ALA A 587 2.69 33.95 11.06
CA ALA A 587 1.39 33.47 11.55
C ALA A 587 1.39 31.95 11.75
N ALA A 588 2.05 31.23 10.85
CA ALA A 588 2.34 29.80 10.98
C ALA A 588 3.64 29.40 10.28
N ALA A 589 4.34 28.41 10.84
CA ALA A 589 5.53 27.81 10.26
C ALA A 589 5.41 26.27 10.22
N CYS A 590 5.65 25.65 9.06
CA CYS A 590 5.61 24.19 8.89
C CYS A 590 6.99 23.61 8.54
N SER A 591 7.24 22.37 8.96
CA SER A 591 8.37 21.55 8.51
C SER A 591 8.15 20.97 7.10
N MET A 592 9.10 20.20 6.56
CA MET A 592 8.87 19.30 5.43
C MET A 592 8.68 17.87 5.93
N ASP A 593 7.69 17.14 5.40
CA ASP A 593 7.33 15.79 5.84
C ASP A 593 7.65 14.69 4.81
N TYR A 594 8.12 13.54 5.28
CA TYR A 594 8.54 12.45 4.39
C TYR A 594 8.04 11.08 4.87
N LYS A 595 7.29 10.41 3.99
CA LYS A 595 6.88 9.01 4.16
C LYS A 595 7.72 8.03 3.33
N ARG A 596 8.15 8.46 2.13
CA ARG A 596 9.02 7.70 1.21
C ARG A 596 10.05 8.64 0.55
N PRO A 597 11.15 8.98 1.26
CA PRO A 597 12.22 9.81 0.71
C PRO A 597 12.75 9.28 -0.65
N PRO A 598 13.18 10.15 -1.58
CA PRO A 598 13.32 11.61 -1.45
C PRO A 598 12.04 12.40 -1.76
N GLY A 599 10.90 11.74 -1.95
CA GLY A 599 9.60 12.40 -2.15
C GLY A 599 9.00 12.88 -0.83
N TYR A 600 8.59 14.14 -0.77
CA TYR A 600 7.82 14.67 0.36
C TYR A 600 6.33 14.21 0.29
N TYR A 601 5.62 14.22 1.41
CA TYR A 601 4.33 13.53 1.56
C TYR A 601 3.09 14.41 1.37
N ASP A 602 2.86 15.44 2.19
CA ASP A 602 1.61 16.20 2.13
C ASP A 602 1.53 17.17 0.94
N THR A 603 1.02 16.67 -0.19
CA THR A 603 0.62 17.45 -1.37
C THR A 603 -0.80 18.01 -1.28
N PHE A 604 -1.57 17.68 -0.24
CA PHE A 604 -3.00 18.00 -0.17
C PHE A 604 -3.25 19.37 0.48
N ALA A 605 -2.60 19.69 1.60
CA ALA A 605 -2.76 20.98 2.27
C ALA A 605 -1.72 22.04 1.81
N LEU A 606 -0.54 21.63 1.33
CA LEU A 606 0.50 22.57 0.88
C LEU A 606 0.08 23.33 -0.40
N ARG A 607 0.15 24.67 -0.36
CA ARG A 607 -0.01 25.56 -1.51
C ARG A 607 1.14 26.57 -1.56
N ASP A 608 1.68 26.82 -2.75
CA ASP A 608 2.75 27.79 -2.94
C ASP A 608 2.30 29.24 -2.68
N GLY A 609 3.22 30.21 -2.74
CA GLY A 609 2.90 31.61 -2.47
C GLY A 609 1.91 32.25 -3.44
N ASP A 610 1.67 31.62 -4.60
CA ASP A 610 0.66 32.02 -5.59
C ASP A 610 -0.66 31.21 -5.42
N GLY A 611 -0.78 30.44 -4.33
CA GLY A 611 -1.94 29.58 -4.03
C GLY A 611 -2.01 28.28 -4.85
N ARG A 612 -0.95 27.88 -5.55
CA ARG A 612 -0.98 26.69 -6.44
C ARG A 612 -0.51 25.43 -5.71
N LYS A 613 -0.94 24.26 -6.20
CA LYS A 613 -0.35 22.96 -5.82
C LYS A 613 1.14 22.94 -6.15
N THR A 614 1.91 22.08 -5.47
CA THR A 614 3.30 21.81 -5.86
C THR A 614 3.34 21.13 -7.23
N ALA A 615 4.41 21.39 -7.99
CA ALA A 615 4.62 20.80 -9.31
C ALA A 615 5.23 19.39 -9.23
N SER A 616 5.82 19.01 -8.10
CA SER A 616 6.44 17.71 -7.89
C SER A 616 6.68 17.40 -6.42
N ASN A 617 6.58 16.12 -6.04
CA ASN A 617 7.00 15.62 -4.72
C ASN A 617 8.53 15.68 -4.51
N TYR A 618 9.30 16.02 -5.55
CA TYR A 618 10.76 16.19 -5.49
C TYR A 618 11.15 17.66 -5.44
N TRP A 619 12.23 17.97 -4.73
CA TRP A 619 12.86 19.29 -4.68
C TRP A 619 13.16 19.81 -6.10
N PRO A 620 12.94 21.11 -6.40
CA PRO A 620 12.55 22.20 -5.48
C PRO A 620 11.03 22.38 -5.30
N TRP A 621 10.23 21.34 -5.57
CA TRP A 621 8.78 21.20 -5.32
C TRP A 621 7.83 22.16 -6.07
N PHE A 622 8.06 23.47 -5.99
CA PHE A 622 7.06 24.49 -6.30
C PHE A 622 6.91 24.87 -7.78
N GLN A 623 5.69 25.27 -8.15
CA GLN A 623 5.37 25.83 -9.46
C GLN A 623 5.70 27.33 -9.52
N GLY A 624 5.30 28.11 -8.51
CA GLY A 624 5.54 29.53 -8.36
C GLY A 624 7.02 29.88 -8.36
N GLY A 625 7.37 30.98 -9.03
CA GLY A 625 8.74 31.47 -9.17
C GLY A 625 9.40 31.79 -7.82
N PRO A 626 8.79 32.65 -6.98
CA PRO A 626 9.35 33.02 -5.67
C PRO A 626 9.53 31.83 -4.74
N SER A 627 8.49 31.00 -4.56
CA SER A 627 8.56 29.85 -3.65
C SER A 627 9.60 28.82 -4.08
N ARG A 628 9.73 28.56 -5.40
CA ARG A 628 10.80 27.70 -5.92
C ARG A 628 12.19 28.32 -5.72
N ALA A 629 12.34 29.63 -5.87
CA ALA A 629 13.63 30.31 -5.71
C ALA A 629 14.14 30.23 -4.25
N ALA A 630 13.26 30.39 -3.26
CA ALA A 630 13.57 30.17 -1.85
C ALA A 630 13.92 28.70 -1.56
N ALA A 631 13.14 27.74 -2.09
CA ALA A 631 13.42 26.31 -1.95
C ALA A 631 14.76 25.88 -2.56
N LEU A 632 15.18 26.48 -3.68
CA LEU A 632 16.50 26.25 -4.29
C LEU A 632 17.65 26.71 -3.39
N ARG A 633 17.44 27.73 -2.55
CA ARG A 633 18.44 28.25 -1.59
C ARG A 633 18.33 27.64 -0.18
N SER A 634 17.32 26.80 0.07
CA SER A 634 16.94 26.30 1.41
C SER A 634 16.62 27.43 2.40
N GLU A 635 16.01 28.50 1.91
CA GLU A 635 15.45 29.59 2.72
C GLU A 635 14.00 29.27 3.12
N PRO A 636 13.48 29.84 4.23
CA PRO A 636 12.04 29.81 4.54
C PRO A 636 11.20 30.25 3.34
N VAL A 637 10.28 29.39 2.93
CA VAL A 637 9.48 29.57 1.72
C VAL A 637 8.11 30.14 2.09
N ARG A 638 7.75 31.30 1.54
CA ARG A 638 6.38 31.81 1.67
C ARG A 638 5.42 30.92 0.88
N VAL A 639 4.35 30.52 1.56
CA VAL A 639 3.31 29.61 1.09
C VAL A 639 1.94 30.20 1.42
N ALA A 640 0.88 29.76 0.75
CA ALA A 640 -0.49 30.15 1.13
C ALA A 640 -1.03 29.27 2.26
N SER A 641 -0.54 28.03 2.39
CA SER A 641 -0.96 27.06 3.40
C SER A 641 0.06 25.91 3.49
N CYS A 642 0.15 25.24 4.64
CA CYS A 642 0.94 24.01 4.82
C CYS A 642 0.47 23.19 6.04
N TRP A 643 0.65 21.87 6.02
CA TRP A 643 0.38 20.98 7.18
C TRP A 643 1.43 19.88 7.37
N ASN A 644 2.59 20.09 6.78
CA ASN A 644 3.63 19.10 6.59
C ASN A 644 4.28 18.69 7.93
N GLY A 645 3.76 17.63 8.55
CA GLY A 645 4.33 16.89 9.68
C GLY A 645 4.30 17.60 11.05
N MET A 646 4.94 18.76 11.15
CA MET A 646 5.03 19.58 12.35
C MET A 646 4.74 21.04 11.96
N VAL A 647 3.84 21.69 12.70
CA VAL A 647 3.39 23.07 12.43
C VAL A 647 3.32 23.87 13.73
N ILE A 648 3.92 25.06 13.75
CA ILE A 648 3.77 26.03 14.84
C ILE A 648 2.87 27.15 14.34
N PHE A 649 1.83 27.48 15.09
CA PHE A 649 1.01 28.67 14.92
C PHE A 649 1.28 29.66 16.03
N ASP A 650 1.06 30.95 15.74
CA ASP A 650 0.73 31.89 16.79
C ASP A 650 -0.60 31.48 17.47
N ALA A 651 -0.65 31.55 18.80
CA ALA A 651 -1.80 31.07 19.56
C ALA A 651 -2.97 32.08 19.61
N ALA A 652 -2.70 33.39 19.49
CA ALA A 652 -3.72 34.42 19.70
C ALA A 652 -4.99 34.25 18.83
N PRO A 653 -4.90 33.88 17.52
CA PRO A 653 -6.09 33.62 16.70
C PRO A 653 -7.00 32.51 17.23
N PHE A 654 -6.48 31.49 17.91
CA PHE A 654 -7.30 30.40 18.47
C PHE A 654 -8.04 30.79 19.76
N LEU A 655 -7.63 31.91 20.36
CA LEU A 655 -8.03 32.45 21.67
C LEU A 655 -8.78 33.80 21.56
N SER A 656 -9.14 34.28 20.36
CA SER A 656 -9.75 35.62 20.22
C SER A 656 -11.09 35.75 20.96
N SER A 657 -11.32 36.94 21.53
CA SER A 657 -12.55 37.25 22.25
C SER A 657 -13.71 37.52 21.28
N ALA A 658 -14.95 37.53 21.78
CA ALA A 658 -16.11 37.86 20.95
C ALA A 658 -16.04 39.26 20.31
N ASP A 659 -15.31 40.20 20.92
CA ASP A 659 -15.12 41.57 20.43
C ASP A 659 -14.06 41.65 19.31
N ASP A 660 -13.11 40.71 19.27
CA ASP A 660 -12.06 40.60 18.25
C ASP A 660 -12.47 39.73 17.04
N GLY A 661 -13.66 39.12 17.11
CA GLY A 661 -14.17 38.15 16.13
C GLY A 661 -14.02 36.70 16.57
N PRO A 662 -14.75 35.76 15.92
CA PRO A 662 -14.83 34.38 16.36
C PRO A 662 -13.44 33.70 16.32
N PRO A 663 -13.07 32.95 17.36
CA PRO A 663 -11.78 32.31 17.44
C PRO A 663 -11.57 31.27 16.35
N LEU A 664 -10.34 31.16 15.87
CA LEU A 664 -9.93 30.30 14.77
C LEU A 664 -10.24 28.83 15.08
N ARG A 665 -10.89 28.15 14.12
CA ARG A 665 -11.25 26.73 14.18
C ARG A 665 -10.92 26.05 12.87
N PHE A 666 -10.74 24.73 12.92
CA PHE A 666 -10.72 23.91 11.72
C PHE A 666 -12.15 23.78 11.19
N ARG A 667 -12.33 23.85 9.86
CA ARG A 667 -13.63 23.65 9.21
C ARG A 667 -13.46 22.89 7.89
N ALA A 668 -14.55 22.36 7.38
CA ALA A 668 -14.67 21.99 5.98
C ALA A 668 -15.16 23.19 5.14
N ILE A 669 -15.20 23.03 3.83
CA ILE A 669 -16.00 23.91 2.97
C ILE A 669 -17.50 23.64 3.19
N PRO A 670 -18.42 24.61 2.94
CA PRO A 670 -19.86 24.38 3.06
C PRO A 670 -20.35 23.20 2.22
N ASP A 671 -21.27 22.39 2.74
CA ASP A 671 -21.72 21.17 2.03
C ASP A 671 -22.33 21.49 0.65
N ALA A 672 -23.03 22.62 0.51
CA ALA A 672 -23.58 23.08 -0.77
C ALA A 672 -22.48 23.43 -1.82
N LEU A 673 -21.26 23.77 -1.40
CA LEU A 673 -20.11 23.89 -2.30
C LEU A 673 -19.51 22.52 -2.60
N ALA A 674 -19.52 21.61 -1.63
CA ALA A 674 -19.05 20.24 -1.80
C ALA A 674 -19.93 19.40 -2.74
N ASP A 675 -21.24 19.67 -2.81
CA ASP A 675 -22.16 19.01 -3.75
C ASP A 675 -21.70 19.15 -5.19
N LEU A 676 -21.16 20.32 -5.56
CA LEU A 676 -20.58 20.62 -6.88
C LEU A 676 -19.25 19.88 -7.14
N HIS A 677 -18.92 18.85 -6.35
CA HIS A 677 -17.70 18.05 -6.45
C HIS A 677 -16.45 18.91 -6.24
N LEU A 678 -16.46 19.66 -5.14
CA LEU A 678 -15.30 20.34 -4.60
C LEU A 678 -15.03 19.85 -3.19
N GLU A 679 -13.78 19.95 -2.76
CA GLU A 679 -13.39 19.72 -1.37
C GLU A 679 -12.17 20.59 -1.06
N GLY A 680 -11.91 20.87 0.22
CA GLY A 680 -10.73 21.63 0.65
C GLY A 680 -10.30 21.20 2.04
N SER A 681 -9.02 20.83 2.22
CA SER A 681 -8.53 20.36 3.51
C SER A 681 -8.73 21.40 4.60
N GLU A 682 -9.25 20.96 5.75
CA GLU A 682 -9.32 21.70 7.00
C GLU A 682 -7.97 22.28 7.42
N CYS A 683 -6.89 21.53 7.16
CA CYS A 683 -5.51 21.92 7.42
C CYS A 683 -4.98 23.02 6.48
N CYS A 684 -5.66 23.23 5.34
CA CYS A 684 -5.39 24.35 4.43
C CYS A 684 -6.28 25.54 4.79
N LEU A 685 -7.58 25.30 5.00
CA LEU A 685 -8.59 26.33 5.29
C LEU A 685 -8.26 27.13 6.56
N VAL A 686 -7.74 26.48 7.61
CA VAL A 686 -7.29 27.16 8.84
C VAL A 686 -6.27 28.28 8.58
N HIS A 687 -5.47 28.20 7.51
CA HIS A 687 -4.55 29.29 7.13
C HIS A 687 -5.24 30.43 6.40
N ALA A 688 -6.27 30.15 5.62
CA ALA A 688 -7.07 31.16 4.92
C ALA A 688 -7.99 31.93 5.88
N ASP A 689 -8.44 31.26 6.95
CA ASP A 689 -9.29 31.84 8.00
C ASP A 689 -8.46 32.56 9.09
N ASN A 690 -7.16 32.28 9.20
CA ASN A 690 -6.28 32.93 10.18
C ASN A 690 -6.02 34.41 9.78
N PRO A 691 -6.45 35.41 10.58
CA PRO A 691 -6.28 36.83 10.24
C PRO A 691 -4.80 37.24 10.14
N LEU A 692 -3.90 36.59 10.87
CA LEU A 692 -2.47 36.86 10.82
C LEU A 692 -1.81 36.38 9.51
N SER A 693 -2.42 35.46 8.77
CA SER A 693 -1.88 34.98 7.48
C SER A 693 -1.84 36.07 6.40
N ALA A 694 -2.78 37.02 6.46
CA ALA A 694 -2.89 38.14 5.52
C ALA A 694 -2.04 39.36 5.94
N ALA A 695 -1.63 39.46 7.20
CA ALA A 695 -0.88 40.58 7.74
C ALA A 695 0.53 40.70 7.11
N ALA A 696 1.02 41.92 6.91
CA ALA A 696 2.31 42.17 6.25
C ALA A 696 3.53 41.64 7.03
N ALA A 697 3.44 41.62 8.36
CA ALA A 697 4.44 40.99 9.24
C ALA A 697 4.19 39.49 9.46
N GLY A 698 2.97 39.02 9.23
CA GLY A 698 2.55 37.64 9.37
C GLY A 698 2.64 36.84 8.06
N GLY A 699 1.87 35.76 7.98
CA GLY A 699 1.88 34.82 6.85
C GLY A 699 2.40 33.42 7.19
N VAL A 700 2.22 32.53 6.23
CA VAL A 700 2.52 31.10 6.35
C VAL A 700 3.86 30.79 5.69
N TRP A 701 4.71 30.04 6.40
CA TRP A 701 6.08 29.75 5.98
C TRP A 701 6.40 28.26 6.08
N LEU A 702 6.99 27.70 5.02
CA LEU A 702 7.51 26.34 5.00
C LEU A 702 9.03 26.41 5.17
N ASN A 703 9.58 25.79 6.22
CA ASN A 703 11.02 25.82 6.47
C ASN A 703 11.70 24.53 5.93
N PRO A 704 12.40 24.59 4.78
CA PRO A 704 12.99 23.39 4.15
C PRO A 704 14.16 22.79 4.96
N ASN A 705 14.65 23.49 5.99
CA ASN A 705 15.70 23.00 6.87
C ASN A 705 15.19 22.06 7.98
N VAL A 706 13.88 22.08 8.24
CA VAL A 706 13.20 21.22 9.22
C VAL A 706 12.58 20.06 8.46
N ARG A 707 12.99 18.82 8.74
CA ARG A 707 12.62 17.66 7.91
C ARG A 707 12.28 16.44 8.76
N VAL A 708 10.98 16.19 8.90
CA VAL A 708 10.41 15.17 9.77
C VAL A 708 9.95 13.94 8.97
N GLY A 709 9.85 12.78 9.61
CA GLY A 709 9.56 11.52 8.90
C GLY A 709 8.54 10.61 9.58
N TYR A 710 7.61 10.06 8.80
CA TYR A 710 6.57 9.11 9.26
C TYR A 710 7.11 7.71 9.66
N SER A 711 8.42 7.58 9.84
CA SER A 711 9.08 6.41 10.41
C SER A 711 10.54 6.77 10.74
N VAL A 712 11.18 6.02 11.65
CA VAL A 712 12.61 6.22 11.97
C VAL A 712 13.50 6.11 10.73
N PRO A 713 13.35 5.13 9.81
CA PRO A 713 14.11 5.10 8.56
C PRO A 713 13.85 6.31 7.64
N ALA A 714 12.60 6.76 7.51
CA ALA A 714 12.27 7.91 6.68
C ALA A 714 12.91 9.20 7.22
N TYR A 715 12.83 9.42 8.53
CA TYR A 715 13.47 10.55 9.21
C TYR A 715 15.00 10.52 9.08
N ASN A 716 15.63 9.37 9.35
CA ASN A 716 17.09 9.22 9.22
C ASN A 716 17.60 9.46 7.78
N ALA A 717 16.77 9.27 6.76
CA ALA A 717 17.14 9.53 5.36
C ALA A 717 16.99 11.01 4.93
N VAL A 718 16.35 11.86 5.74
CA VAL A 718 16.11 13.30 5.42
C VAL A 718 16.67 14.27 6.46
N ARG A 719 16.88 13.82 7.70
CA ARG A 719 17.62 14.54 8.72
C ARG A 719 19.03 14.81 8.19
N ALA A 720 19.41 16.08 8.13
CA ALA A 720 20.80 16.47 7.90
C ALA A 720 21.20 17.46 9.00
N ARG A 721 22.48 17.48 9.33
CA ARG A 721 23.06 18.37 10.34
C ARG A 721 23.29 19.77 9.77
N HIS A 722 23.52 20.74 10.64
CA HIS A 722 23.93 22.07 10.22
C HIS A 722 25.17 22.00 9.31
N GLY A 723 25.13 22.67 8.16
CA GLY A 723 26.19 22.69 7.15
C GLY A 723 26.17 21.53 6.15
N GLU A 724 25.45 20.42 6.42
CA GLU A 724 25.33 19.30 5.48
C GLU A 724 24.42 19.66 4.29
N GLN A 725 24.79 19.19 3.10
CA GLN A 725 23.99 19.44 1.89
C GLN A 725 22.78 18.49 1.80
N PHE A 726 21.60 19.07 1.54
CA PHE A 726 20.35 18.34 1.30
C PHE A 726 19.56 19.02 0.16
N PRO A 727 18.84 18.31 -0.73
CA PRO A 727 18.73 16.84 -0.87
C PRO A 727 20.06 16.17 -1.26
N GLY A 728 20.13 14.83 -1.28
CA GLY A 728 21.28 14.06 -1.81
C GLY A 728 21.69 14.48 -3.24
N ALA A 729 22.96 14.38 -3.62
CA ALA A 729 23.46 14.83 -4.93
C ALA A 729 22.65 14.30 -6.13
N TRP A 730 22.34 12.99 -6.13
CA TRP A 730 21.45 12.38 -7.12
C TRP A 730 20.02 12.97 -7.07
N ALA A 731 19.46 13.14 -5.87
CA ALA A 731 18.13 13.72 -5.67
C ALA A 731 18.04 15.21 -6.08
N THR A 732 19.13 15.97 -5.95
CA THR A 732 19.25 17.35 -6.48
C THR A 732 19.08 17.35 -8.00
N VAL A 733 19.80 16.50 -8.72
CA VAL A 733 19.75 16.41 -10.19
C VAL A 733 18.41 15.84 -10.65
N ALA A 734 18.05 14.64 -10.19
CA ALA A 734 16.84 13.95 -10.60
C ALA A 734 15.57 14.74 -10.22
N GLY A 735 15.54 15.34 -9.03
CA GLY A 735 14.43 16.17 -8.56
C GLY A 735 14.26 17.45 -9.37
N ALA A 736 15.36 18.18 -9.65
CA ALA A 736 15.30 19.39 -10.47
C ALA A 736 14.79 19.10 -11.89
N TRP A 737 15.25 18.01 -12.52
CA TRP A 737 14.78 17.59 -13.84
C TRP A 737 13.33 17.09 -13.83
N ALA A 738 12.93 16.31 -12.81
CA ALA A 738 11.54 15.90 -12.62
C ALA A 738 10.61 17.11 -12.44
N ASN A 739 10.99 18.09 -11.62
CA ASN A 739 10.24 19.33 -11.42
C ASN A 739 10.11 20.14 -12.72
N ARG A 740 11.19 20.29 -13.50
CA ARG A 740 11.16 20.98 -14.80
C ARG A 740 10.20 20.31 -15.78
N TRP A 741 10.28 18.97 -15.90
CA TRP A 741 9.41 18.17 -16.76
C TRP A 741 7.94 18.25 -16.34
N LEU A 742 7.67 18.09 -15.04
CA LEU A 742 6.30 18.12 -14.51
C LEU A 742 5.68 19.52 -14.56
N ARG A 743 6.46 20.61 -14.37
CA ARG A 743 5.96 21.97 -14.63
C ARG A 743 5.57 22.17 -16.10
N TRP A 744 6.36 21.65 -17.03
CA TRP A 744 6.06 21.76 -18.47
C TRP A 744 4.82 20.93 -18.87
N ARG A 745 4.76 19.66 -18.45
CA ARG A 745 3.68 18.73 -18.83
C ARG A 745 2.38 18.96 -18.04
N GLY A 746 2.48 19.32 -16.76
CA GLY A 746 1.36 19.48 -15.84
C GLY A 746 0.64 20.83 -15.94
N SER A 747 1.25 21.85 -16.58
CA SER A 747 0.66 23.20 -16.67
C SER A 747 -0.74 23.21 -17.29
N LEU A 748 -1.01 22.35 -18.28
CA LEU A 748 -2.35 22.25 -18.88
C LEU A 748 -3.34 21.61 -17.90
N SER A 749 -2.95 20.52 -17.22
CA SER A 749 -3.80 19.83 -16.24
C SER A 749 -4.18 20.74 -15.08
N HIS A 750 -3.23 21.48 -14.51
CA HIS A 750 -3.50 22.44 -13.44
C HIS A 750 -4.38 23.60 -13.89
N HIS A 751 -4.26 24.04 -15.15
CA HIS A 751 -5.11 25.09 -15.70
C HIS A 751 -6.56 24.60 -15.91
N VAL A 752 -6.75 23.38 -16.41
CA VAL A 752 -8.08 22.75 -16.56
C VAL A 752 -8.72 22.47 -15.20
N GLU A 753 -7.95 22.02 -14.21
CA GLU A 753 -8.45 21.83 -12.84
C GLU A 753 -8.89 23.18 -12.24
N GLY A 754 -8.01 24.20 -12.28
CA GLY A 754 -8.31 25.53 -11.74
C GLY A 754 -9.50 26.20 -12.43
N ALA A 755 -9.67 26.02 -13.75
CA ALA A 755 -10.84 26.50 -14.48
C ALA A 755 -12.14 25.79 -14.05
N THR A 756 -12.08 24.48 -13.79
CA THR A 756 -13.20 23.68 -13.28
C THR A 756 -13.60 24.12 -11.87
N VAL A 757 -12.63 24.26 -10.96
CA VAL A 757 -12.85 24.76 -9.59
C VAL A 757 -13.46 26.16 -9.62
N ALA A 758 -12.88 27.08 -10.40
CA ALA A 758 -13.39 28.46 -10.51
C ALA A 758 -14.78 28.53 -11.15
N LYS A 759 -15.12 27.63 -12.09
CA LYS A 759 -16.48 27.55 -12.67
C LYS A 759 -17.50 27.16 -11.60
N ARG A 760 -17.22 26.10 -10.82
CA ARG A 760 -18.11 25.59 -9.77
C ARG A 760 -18.24 26.56 -8.59
N LEU A 761 -17.15 27.23 -8.20
CA LEU A 761 -17.21 28.29 -7.21
C LEU A 761 -18.11 29.45 -7.67
N ARG A 762 -17.99 29.91 -8.93
CA ARG A 762 -18.89 30.93 -9.49
C ARG A 762 -20.35 30.47 -9.52
N GLN A 763 -20.61 29.21 -9.85
CA GLN A 763 -21.94 28.64 -9.78
C GLN A 763 -22.50 28.69 -8.34
N TRP A 764 -21.77 28.17 -7.35
CA TRP A 764 -22.22 28.19 -5.95
C TRP A 764 -22.51 29.59 -5.39
N VAL A 765 -21.74 30.59 -5.84
CA VAL A 765 -21.96 32.02 -5.50
C VAL A 765 -23.18 32.60 -6.24
N ALA A 766 -23.44 32.20 -7.48
CA ALA A 766 -24.64 32.60 -8.22
C ALA A 766 -25.91 31.93 -7.68
N ASP A 767 -25.81 30.69 -7.21
CA ASP A 767 -26.88 29.90 -6.59
C ASP A 767 -27.15 30.32 -5.12
N ALA A 768 -26.71 31.51 -4.71
CA ALA A 768 -26.90 32.05 -3.36
C ALA A 768 -28.36 32.54 -3.15
N PRO A 769 -29.00 32.27 -2.00
CA PRO A 769 -30.29 32.83 -1.66
C PRO A 769 -30.26 34.37 -1.63
N GLU A 770 -31.38 34.99 -1.97
CA GLU A 770 -31.51 36.46 -1.91
C GLU A 770 -31.31 36.95 -0.47
N GLY A 771 -30.34 37.84 -0.26
CA GLY A 771 -29.93 38.33 1.07
C GLY A 771 -28.76 37.58 1.71
N GLU A 772 -28.35 36.41 1.21
CA GLU A 772 -27.26 35.59 1.79
C GLU A 772 -26.08 35.41 0.82
N PRO A 773 -25.27 36.46 0.56
CA PRO A 773 -24.17 36.39 -0.40
C PRO A 773 -23.08 35.41 0.05
N ARG A 774 -22.86 34.36 -0.74
CA ARG A 774 -21.88 33.31 -0.47
C ARG A 774 -20.45 33.73 -0.84
N ARG A 775 -19.49 33.38 0.01
CA ARG A 775 -18.05 33.55 -0.24
C ARG A 775 -17.27 32.44 0.46
N GLU A 776 -16.23 31.93 -0.20
CA GLU A 776 -15.24 31.03 0.39
C GLU A 776 -13.88 31.75 0.39
N PRO A 777 -13.28 32.10 1.54
CA PRO A 777 -11.96 32.76 1.58
C PRO A 777 -10.83 31.81 1.14
N GLY A 778 -10.95 30.51 1.40
CA GLY A 778 -9.96 29.47 1.13
C GLY A 778 -9.95 28.96 -0.33
N VAL A 779 -10.11 29.84 -1.32
CA VAL A 779 -10.18 29.45 -2.75
C VAL A 779 -8.96 28.64 -3.21
N SER A 780 -7.77 28.94 -2.68
CA SER A 780 -6.52 28.19 -2.96
C SER A 780 -6.54 26.75 -2.42
N CYS A 781 -7.35 26.46 -1.40
CA CYS A 781 -7.47 25.14 -0.81
C CYS A 781 -8.35 24.19 -1.64
N LEU A 782 -9.30 24.75 -2.41
CA LEU A 782 -10.27 23.99 -3.20
C LEU A 782 -9.60 23.09 -4.25
N ILE A 783 -10.09 21.86 -4.34
CA ILE A 783 -9.70 20.87 -5.35
C ILE A 783 -10.93 20.25 -6.03
N ASN A 784 -10.71 19.69 -7.22
CA ASN A 784 -11.74 19.01 -8.01
C ASN A 784 -11.88 17.52 -7.63
N GLU A 785 -12.25 17.24 -6.38
CA GLU A 785 -12.44 15.88 -5.84
C GLU A 785 -13.52 15.92 -4.75
N LYS A 786 -14.17 14.78 -4.44
CA LYS A 786 -14.90 14.57 -3.17
C LYS A 786 -14.16 13.55 -2.31
N GLN A 787 -14.26 13.66 -0.98
CA GLN A 787 -13.67 12.70 -0.04
C GLN A 787 -14.64 12.34 1.08
N ILE A 788 -14.91 11.06 1.27
CA ILE A 788 -15.81 10.53 2.30
C ILE A 788 -15.09 9.58 3.27
N MET A 789 -15.69 9.36 4.43
CA MET A 789 -15.27 8.32 5.36
C MET A 789 -15.54 6.93 4.77
N TRP A 790 -14.66 5.96 5.07
CA TRP A 790 -14.78 4.57 4.62
C TRP A 790 -14.28 3.62 5.71
N MET A 791 -14.69 2.34 5.68
CA MET A 791 -14.59 1.42 6.82
C MET A 791 -13.18 1.33 7.44
N ASN A 792 -12.13 1.47 6.63
CA ASN A 792 -10.72 1.47 7.05
C ASN A 792 -9.99 2.79 6.73
N GLY A 793 -10.70 3.92 6.71
CA GLY A 793 -10.16 5.24 6.44
C GLY A 793 -11.12 6.14 5.67
N TRP A 794 -10.89 6.29 4.37
CA TRP A 794 -11.63 7.19 3.48
C TRP A 794 -11.54 6.74 2.02
N ARG A 795 -12.51 7.15 1.17
CA ARG A 795 -12.47 6.97 -0.30
C ARG A 795 -12.68 8.31 -1.02
N HIS A 796 -12.17 8.41 -2.24
CA HIS A 796 -12.61 9.44 -3.18
C HIS A 796 -13.97 9.05 -3.76
N LEU A 797 -14.80 10.06 -4.08
CA LEU A 797 -15.93 9.98 -5.02
C LEU A 797 -15.65 10.91 -6.20
#